data_AF-H0ZJW8-F1
#
_entry.id   AF-H0ZJW8-F1
#
_cell.length_a   1.000
_cell.length_b   1.000
_cell.length_c   1.000
_cell.angle_alpha   90.00
_cell.angle_beta   90.00
_cell.angle_gamma   90.00
#
_symmetry.space_group_name_H-M   'P 1'
#
loop_
_entity.id
_entity.type
_entity.pdbx_description
1 polymer ?
#
loop_
_entity_poly.entity_id
_entity_poly.type
_entity_poly.pdbx_seq_one_letter_code
_entity_poly.pdbx_strand_id
1 'polypeptide(L)'
;MAHLLGHRGCMESLRADLRDLQAAIADVCSRAGAVRFPSWKFPDKVSCELDIPLLLQRYRHSDSEPEFSQHAHVVLLELLIDRLLLLLQSFTGYADTVLSGRAVPPPRGPGPCMSAGRTARTFWSTMLRLGAFCQQLRHEAGKYQKEHLKCFSPDVLESGTAPEAAQSTPVCPHPSVQPRAGPSLAQSTRSVLTQTPGSPLGSCDTCSSAQASLHEVGRAITSICQSQNIPSALSKFQEVLEDSSGRRNLSATDVSYWASEQSKDLSRINKHLQGLLQQLNPVKAELEEMGRQKDKLQKQVEDFSRKLRAEKAAQAEQQQKAEQGLKAKEKEHSEAVARLEQDKDDLRRGAALLEEKLWALKEELAAKQVAVQELELSKTTLLEEMRTTMVARSQVLELEEKVQVLTGQRNSLEQELSATSMQLEKEKVRVESMFRHEESLQAKQRSLLQQLDSLDREREELQASLGEAEQDKARLAEQLEQSQEQSGKQLQAQQELLDTLQQEKLALEQSILELQANTSRLEEEAQELRKRERLLVFFPDLHVPTETQFESSGNFTEDMESQLQANKIRIEVLERENAQLEALLAKVKAAAEQGVLKLVPQAQLGSQLHREASRQDIGRLSSGSSRDSTGMPGCIDKAWHRAPSSQHSKKLRAELTSQAKPCLTLPVHRLGLGLPSHRTAAHRK
;
A
#
# COMPACT_ATOMS: atom_id res chain seq x y z
N MET A 1 -9.58 -32.44 21.58
CA MET A 1 -9.47 -33.88 21.22
C MET A 1 -10.43 -34.33 20.12
N ALA A 2 -11.74 -34.02 20.18
CA ALA A 2 -12.74 -34.58 19.23
C ALA A 2 -12.39 -34.46 17.73
N HIS A 3 -11.72 -33.38 17.32
CA HIS A 3 -11.22 -33.14 15.95
C HIS A 3 -10.23 -34.18 15.39
N LEU A 4 -9.72 -35.12 16.19
CA LEU A 4 -8.88 -36.24 15.73
C LEU A 4 -9.67 -37.54 15.47
N LEU A 5 -10.97 -37.60 15.83
CA LEU A 5 -11.79 -38.79 15.65
C LEU A 5 -12.12 -38.97 14.16
N GLY A 6 -11.75 -40.11 13.57
CA GLY A 6 -11.95 -40.39 12.14
C GLY A 6 -10.94 -39.70 11.21
N HIS A 7 -9.92 -39.00 11.74
CA HIS A 7 -8.89 -38.35 10.94
C HIS A 7 -7.98 -39.39 10.24
N ARG A 8 -7.75 -39.21 8.94
CA ARG A 8 -7.04 -40.18 8.07
C ARG A 8 -5.73 -40.69 8.66
N GLY A 9 -4.84 -39.80 9.07
CA GLY A 9 -3.51 -40.18 9.59
C GLY A 9 -3.59 -41.00 10.89
N CYS A 10 -4.57 -40.72 11.75
CA CYS A 10 -4.78 -41.47 12.99
C CYS A 10 -5.30 -42.87 12.68
N MET A 11 -6.26 -42.99 11.75
CA MET A 11 -6.74 -44.29 11.27
C MET A 11 -5.64 -45.09 10.56
N GLU A 12 -4.80 -44.47 9.73
CA GLU A 12 -3.74 -45.19 9.01
C GLU A 12 -2.61 -45.67 9.93
N SER A 13 -2.22 -44.89 10.95
CA SER A 13 -1.32 -45.36 12.03
C SER A 13 -1.92 -46.56 12.77
N LEU A 14 -3.16 -46.43 13.25
CA LEU A 14 -3.86 -47.48 14.01
C LEU A 14 -4.02 -48.79 13.21
N ARG A 15 -4.13 -48.68 11.88
CA ARG A 15 -4.14 -49.84 10.96
C ARG A 15 -2.75 -50.45 10.76
N ALA A 16 -1.67 -49.71 10.93
CA ALA A 16 -0.31 -50.26 10.98
C ALA A 16 -0.10 -51.00 12.32
N ASP A 17 -0.38 -50.33 13.45
CA ASP A 17 -0.29 -50.89 14.80
C ASP A 17 -1.04 -52.24 14.93
N LEU A 18 -2.22 -52.35 14.32
CA LEU A 18 -3.02 -53.58 14.26
C LEU A 18 -2.41 -54.71 13.42
N ARG A 19 -1.67 -54.40 12.35
CA ARG A 19 -0.93 -55.41 11.57
C ARG A 19 0.29 -55.90 12.34
N ASP A 20 1.03 -54.99 12.94
CA ASP A 20 2.26 -55.30 13.68
C ASP A 20 1.95 -56.11 14.94
N LEU A 21 0.87 -55.77 15.65
CA LEU A 21 0.34 -56.61 16.73
C LEU A 21 -0.13 -57.98 16.25
N GLN A 22 -0.80 -58.08 15.10
CA GLN A 22 -1.21 -59.38 14.56
C GLN A 22 -0.01 -60.24 14.12
N ALA A 23 1.06 -59.62 13.62
CA ALA A 23 2.33 -60.30 13.32
C ALA A 23 3.04 -60.79 14.59
N ALA A 24 3.10 -59.95 15.64
CA ALA A 24 3.65 -60.35 16.94
C ALA A 24 2.83 -61.49 17.59
N ILE A 25 1.49 -61.44 17.51
CA ILE A 25 0.60 -62.52 17.94
C ILE A 25 0.89 -63.80 17.14
N ALA A 26 1.14 -63.72 15.84
CA ALA A 26 1.47 -64.87 15.01
C ALA A 26 2.80 -65.52 15.40
N ASP A 27 3.87 -64.74 15.65
CA ASP A 27 5.14 -65.28 16.16
C ASP A 27 4.98 -65.98 17.52
N VAL A 28 4.30 -65.33 18.48
CA VAL A 28 4.02 -65.93 19.80
C VAL A 28 3.19 -67.20 19.65
N CYS A 29 2.14 -67.22 18.82
CA CYS A 29 1.32 -68.41 18.58
C CYS A 29 2.08 -69.53 17.86
N SER A 30 3.08 -69.22 17.03
CA SER A 30 3.94 -70.24 16.39
C SER A 30 4.80 -71.01 17.39
N ARG A 31 5.17 -70.36 18.51
CA ARG A 31 6.03 -70.92 19.58
C ARG A 31 5.23 -71.53 20.73
N ALA A 32 4.07 -70.95 21.05
CA ALA A 32 3.24 -71.32 22.21
C ALA A 32 2.00 -72.17 21.85
N GLY A 33 1.64 -72.25 20.56
CA GLY A 33 0.31 -72.67 20.11
C GLY A 33 -0.71 -71.53 20.19
N ALA A 34 -1.71 -71.55 19.30
CA ALA A 34 -2.74 -70.53 19.25
C ALA A 34 -3.75 -70.68 20.41
N VAL A 35 -3.89 -69.66 21.25
CA VAL A 35 -4.76 -69.72 22.44
C VAL A 35 -6.18 -69.26 22.09
N ARG A 36 -7.16 -70.17 22.26
CA ARG A 36 -8.56 -69.96 21.88
C ARG A 36 -9.36 -69.33 23.02
N PHE A 37 -9.55 -68.01 22.97
CA PHE A 37 -10.51 -67.26 23.79
C PHE A 37 -11.51 -66.51 22.89
N PRO A 38 -12.75 -66.25 23.34
CA PRO A 38 -13.66 -65.31 22.67
C PRO A 38 -13.03 -63.94 22.49
N SER A 39 -13.32 -63.28 21.37
CA SER A 39 -12.87 -61.90 21.14
C SER A 39 -13.58 -60.93 22.08
N TRP A 40 -12.82 -59.97 22.61
CA TRP A 40 -13.34 -58.88 23.42
C TRP A 40 -14.18 -57.90 22.58
N LYS A 41 -13.81 -57.70 21.30
CA LYS A 41 -14.55 -56.86 20.34
C LYS A 41 -15.71 -57.60 19.68
N PHE A 42 -15.56 -58.89 19.39
CA PHE A 42 -16.57 -59.74 18.73
C PHE A 42 -16.86 -61.00 19.56
N PRO A 43 -17.64 -60.93 20.65
CA PRO A 43 -17.84 -62.05 21.58
C PRO A 43 -18.46 -63.31 20.96
N ASP A 44 -19.05 -63.19 19.77
CA ASP A 44 -19.55 -64.26 18.91
C ASP A 44 -18.44 -65.08 18.23
N LYS A 45 -17.17 -64.67 18.31
CA LYS A 45 -16.04 -65.23 17.56
C LYS A 45 -14.85 -65.56 18.45
N VAL A 46 -14.03 -66.52 18.03
CA VAL A 46 -12.74 -66.80 18.67
C VAL A 46 -11.70 -65.78 18.23
N SER A 47 -11.00 -65.18 19.19
CA SER A 47 -10.09 -64.06 19.00
C SER A 47 -8.90 -64.38 18.09
N CYS A 48 -8.33 -65.59 18.18
CA CYS A 48 -7.25 -66.03 17.29
C CYS A 48 -7.71 -66.42 15.86
N GLU A 49 -9.02 -66.44 15.61
CA GLU A 49 -9.63 -66.83 14.32
C GLU A 49 -10.24 -65.62 13.57
N LEU A 50 -10.01 -64.40 14.05
CA LEU A 50 -10.44 -63.18 13.36
C LEU A 50 -9.57 -62.88 12.14
N ASP A 51 -10.22 -62.74 10.98
CA ASP A 51 -9.63 -62.23 9.75
C ASP A 51 -9.32 -60.72 9.88
N ILE A 52 -8.14 -60.41 10.42
CA ILE A 52 -7.65 -59.04 10.58
C ILE A 52 -7.48 -58.33 9.22
N PRO A 53 -6.93 -58.95 8.14
CA PRO A 53 -6.92 -58.35 6.81
C PRO A 53 -8.30 -57.88 6.33
N LEU A 54 -9.34 -58.70 6.46
CA LEU A 54 -10.71 -58.36 6.07
C LEU A 54 -11.32 -57.28 6.97
N LEU A 55 -11.10 -57.35 8.28
CA LEU A 55 -11.56 -56.32 9.23
C LEU A 55 -10.89 -54.97 8.94
N LEU A 56 -9.58 -54.95 8.67
CA LEU A 56 -8.88 -53.75 8.22
C LEU A 56 -9.41 -53.29 6.85
N GLN A 57 -9.69 -54.16 5.89
CA GLN A 57 -10.22 -53.72 4.60
C GLN A 57 -11.65 -53.14 4.72
N ARG A 58 -12.45 -53.64 5.67
CA ARG A 58 -13.78 -53.13 5.99
C ARG A 58 -13.74 -51.75 6.67
N TYR A 59 -12.95 -51.59 7.73
CA TYR A 59 -12.88 -50.36 8.53
C TYR A 59 -11.80 -49.39 8.05
N ARG A 60 -11.84 -49.04 6.75
CA ARG A 60 -10.97 -48.04 6.12
C ARG A 60 -11.53 -46.63 6.23
N HIS A 61 -10.67 -45.62 6.11
CA HIS A 61 -11.09 -44.23 6.03
C HIS A 61 -11.92 -43.98 4.76
N SER A 62 -12.87 -43.05 4.83
CA SER A 62 -13.74 -42.64 3.74
C SER A 62 -13.93 -41.12 3.80
N ASP A 63 -13.34 -40.40 2.85
CA ASP A 63 -13.43 -38.93 2.77
C ASP A 63 -14.88 -38.45 2.52
N SER A 64 -15.73 -39.30 1.93
CA SER A 64 -17.16 -39.01 1.69
C SER A 64 -18.07 -39.31 2.88
N GLU A 65 -17.60 -40.03 3.90
CA GLU A 65 -18.42 -40.47 5.04
C GLU A 65 -17.66 -40.23 6.37
N PRO A 66 -17.75 -39.03 6.96
CA PRO A 66 -17.04 -38.69 8.20
C PRO A 66 -17.56 -39.49 9.40
N GLU A 67 -18.87 -39.76 9.48
CA GLU A 67 -19.47 -40.58 10.55
C GLU A 67 -19.01 -42.04 10.47
N PHE A 68 -18.94 -42.62 9.26
CA PHE A 68 -18.36 -43.94 9.06
C PHE A 68 -16.88 -43.97 9.46
N SER A 69 -16.10 -42.96 9.08
CA SER A 69 -14.70 -42.84 9.48
C SER A 69 -14.53 -42.73 11.01
N GLN A 70 -15.38 -41.98 11.70
CA GLN A 70 -15.39 -41.91 13.17
C GLN A 70 -15.75 -43.27 13.81
N HIS A 71 -16.80 -43.93 13.32
CA HIS A 71 -17.19 -45.27 13.78
C HIS A 71 -16.07 -46.30 13.54
N ALA A 72 -15.49 -46.33 12.34
CA ALA A 72 -14.38 -47.19 11.98
C ALA A 72 -13.14 -46.94 12.87
N HIS A 73 -12.83 -45.67 13.19
CA HIS A 73 -11.74 -45.33 14.11
C HIS A 73 -11.98 -45.91 15.52
N VAL A 74 -13.20 -45.84 16.05
CA VAL A 74 -13.56 -46.46 17.34
C VAL A 74 -13.47 -47.99 17.27
N VAL A 75 -14.00 -48.62 16.22
CA VAL A 75 -13.94 -50.08 16.06
C VAL A 75 -12.50 -50.59 15.92
N LEU A 76 -11.61 -49.83 15.27
CA LEU A 76 -10.18 -50.14 15.21
C LEU A 76 -9.51 -50.00 16.58
N LEU A 77 -9.86 -48.99 17.40
CA LEU A 77 -9.33 -48.85 18.77
C LEU A 77 -9.80 -50.00 19.68
N GLU A 78 -11.06 -50.41 19.56
CA GLU A 78 -11.58 -51.57 20.28
C GLU A 78 -10.92 -52.88 19.80
N LEU A 79 -10.64 -53.02 18.50
CA LEU A 79 -9.89 -54.15 17.96
C LEU A 79 -8.43 -54.14 18.43
N LEU A 80 -7.81 -52.99 18.64
CA LEU A 80 -6.46 -52.86 19.19
C LEU A 80 -6.40 -53.40 20.62
N ILE A 81 -7.38 -53.03 21.45
CA ILE A 81 -7.55 -53.57 22.81
C ILE A 81 -7.73 -55.09 22.75
N ASP A 82 -8.59 -55.60 21.86
CA ASP A 82 -8.80 -57.04 21.66
C ASP A 82 -7.53 -57.79 21.25
N ARG A 83 -6.72 -57.25 20.32
CA ARG A 83 -5.40 -57.82 19.95
C ARG A 83 -4.44 -57.84 21.15
N LEU A 84 -4.34 -56.74 21.90
CA LEU A 84 -3.49 -56.66 23.09
C LEU A 84 -3.91 -57.66 24.17
N LEU A 85 -5.22 -57.88 24.36
CA LEU A 85 -5.73 -58.90 25.29
C LEU A 85 -5.41 -60.33 24.83
N LEU A 86 -5.52 -60.63 23.52
CA LEU A 86 -5.10 -61.91 22.97
C LEU A 86 -3.58 -62.14 23.16
N LEU A 87 -2.75 -61.11 22.96
CA LEU A 87 -1.31 -61.21 23.18
C LEU A 87 -0.96 -61.53 24.65
N LEU A 88 -1.60 -60.86 25.62
CA LEU A 88 -1.46 -61.17 27.05
C LEU A 88 -1.94 -62.58 27.40
N GLN A 89 -3.04 -63.04 26.78
CA GLN A 89 -3.54 -64.41 26.93
C GLN A 89 -2.57 -65.45 26.35
N SER A 90 -1.94 -65.16 25.21
CA SER A 90 -0.93 -66.02 24.59
C SER A 90 0.33 -66.14 25.43
N PHE A 91 0.86 -65.03 25.97
CA PHE A 91 1.97 -65.09 26.93
C PHE A 91 1.61 -65.83 28.22
N THR A 92 0.37 -65.67 28.71
CA THR A 92 -0.12 -66.43 29.88
C THR A 92 -0.12 -67.94 29.58
N GLY A 93 -0.64 -68.36 28.42
CA GLY A 93 -0.66 -69.77 28.00
C GLY A 93 0.73 -70.36 27.81
N TYR A 94 1.68 -69.58 27.25
CA TYR A 94 3.08 -69.98 27.15
C TYR A 94 3.72 -70.17 28.53
N ALA A 95 3.58 -69.18 29.42
CA ALA A 95 4.18 -69.22 30.75
C ALA A 95 3.58 -70.33 31.64
N ASP A 96 2.26 -70.56 31.57
CA ASP A 96 1.61 -71.71 32.21
C ASP A 96 2.15 -73.05 31.68
N THR A 97 2.49 -73.15 30.39
CA THR A 97 3.04 -74.36 29.77
C THR A 97 4.46 -74.64 30.23
N VAL A 98 5.31 -73.60 30.30
CA VAL A 98 6.67 -73.67 30.88
C VAL A 98 6.62 -74.06 32.36
N LEU A 99 5.76 -73.41 33.15
CA LEU A 99 5.56 -73.73 34.57
C LEU A 99 5.03 -75.15 34.82
N SER A 100 4.30 -75.72 33.85
CA SER A 100 3.77 -77.09 33.92
C SER A 100 4.75 -78.16 33.44
N GLY A 101 5.94 -77.78 32.95
CA GLY A 101 6.95 -78.70 32.40
C GLY A 101 6.46 -79.54 31.20
N ARG A 102 5.38 -79.12 30.52
CA ARG A 102 4.66 -79.97 29.55
C ARG A 102 5.02 -79.63 28.12
N ALA A 103 5.75 -80.52 27.45
CA ALA A 103 6.27 -80.30 26.08
C ALA A 103 5.21 -80.09 24.97
N VAL A 104 3.93 -80.41 25.24
CA VAL A 104 2.82 -80.18 24.30
C VAL A 104 1.63 -79.57 25.06
N PRO A 105 1.10 -78.41 24.65
CA PRO A 105 -0.14 -77.87 25.20
C PRO A 105 -1.32 -78.75 24.77
N PRO A 106 -2.22 -79.18 25.68
CA PRO A 106 -3.39 -79.96 25.29
C PRO A 106 -4.34 -79.11 24.43
N PRO A 107 -5.10 -79.72 23.49
CA PRO A 107 -6.10 -79.00 22.72
C PRO A 107 -7.21 -78.49 23.65
N ARG A 108 -7.14 -77.21 24.03
CA ARG A 108 -8.16 -76.53 24.83
C ARG A 108 -9.29 -76.06 23.91
N GLY A 109 -10.54 -76.32 24.31
CA GLY A 109 -11.69 -75.63 23.75
C GLY A 109 -11.67 -74.13 24.10
N PRO A 110 -12.62 -73.33 23.57
CA PRO A 110 -12.70 -71.90 23.87
C PRO A 110 -12.71 -71.64 25.38
N GLY A 111 -11.77 -70.86 25.87
CA GLY A 111 -11.75 -70.42 27.27
C GLY A 111 -12.94 -69.51 27.59
N PRO A 112 -13.30 -69.34 28.89
CA PRO A 112 -14.38 -68.45 29.27
C PRO A 112 -14.09 -66.99 28.88
N CYS A 113 -15.13 -66.18 28.64
CA CYS A 113 -14.98 -64.76 28.35
C CYS A 113 -14.24 -64.04 29.50
N MET A 114 -13.10 -63.43 29.18
CA MET A 114 -12.26 -62.72 30.15
C MET A 114 -12.35 -61.20 29.94
N SER A 115 -12.70 -60.47 31.00
CA SER A 115 -12.62 -59.00 30.96
C SER A 115 -11.16 -58.53 30.95
N ALA A 116 -10.90 -57.34 30.39
CA ALA A 116 -9.55 -56.78 30.26
C ALA A 116 -8.75 -56.81 31.58
N GLY A 117 -9.39 -56.36 32.68
CA GLY A 117 -8.78 -56.38 34.02
C GLY A 117 -8.54 -57.79 34.60
N ARG A 118 -9.35 -58.80 34.22
CA ARG A 118 -9.07 -60.20 34.56
C ARG A 118 -7.88 -60.73 33.77
N THR A 119 -7.85 -60.52 32.45
CA THR A 119 -6.72 -60.90 31.58
C THR A 119 -5.40 -60.34 32.09
N ALA A 120 -5.32 -59.02 32.34
CA ALA A 120 -4.11 -58.37 32.83
C ALA A 120 -3.67 -58.90 34.22
N ARG A 121 -4.62 -59.11 35.14
CA ARG A 121 -4.33 -59.67 36.47
C ARG A 121 -3.83 -61.12 36.40
N THR A 122 -4.44 -61.96 35.56
CA THR A 122 -3.99 -63.35 35.37
C THR A 122 -2.59 -63.38 34.77
N PHE A 123 -2.34 -62.64 33.69
CA PHE A 123 -1.02 -62.49 33.08
C PHE A 123 0.05 -62.10 34.09
N TRP A 124 -0.16 -61.02 34.86
CA TRP A 124 0.79 -60.59 35.89
C TRP A 124 1.03 -61.66 36.96
N SER A 125 -0.03 -62.34 37.42
CA SER A 125 0.09 -63.43 38.41
C SER A 125 0.86 -64.64 37.89
N THR A 126 0.79 -64.94 36.59
CA THR A 126 1.55 -66.04 35.96
C THR A 126 2.99 -65.60 35.68
N MET A 127 3.23 -64.35 35.26
CA MET A 127 4.59 -63.81 35.10
C MET A 127 5.37 -63.75 36.43
N LEU A 128 4.72 -63.40 37.54
CA LEU A 128 5.34 -63.49 38.88
C LEU A 128 5.72 -64.93 39.26
N ARG A 129 4.85 -65.91 38.96
CA ARG A 129 5.12 -67.34 39.19
C ARG A 129 6.27 -67.84 38.31
N LEU A 130 6.32 -67.45 37.04
CA LEU A 130 7.43 -67.74 36.13
C LEU A 130 8.73 -67.10 36.62
N GLY A 131 8.68 -65.86 37.12
CA GLY A 131 9.82 -65.17 37.72
C GLY A 131 10.40 -65.93 38.92
N ALA A 132 9.55 -66.40 39.83
CA ALA A 132 9.95 -67.21 40.97
C ALA A 132 10.55 -68.57 40.55
N PHE A 133 9.93 -69.26 39.59
CA PHE A 133 10.46 -70.51 39.02
C PHE A 133 11.85 -70.32 38.38
N CYS A 134 12.04 -69.25 37.61
CA CYS A 134 13.34 -68.88 37.03
C CYS A 134 14.36 -68.34 38.04
N GLN A 135 13.97 -68.06 39.30
CA GLN A 135 14.90 -67.82 40.40
C GLN A 135 15.28 -69.14 41.09
N GLN A 136 14.31 -70.02 41.33
CA GLN A 136 14.54 -71.35 41.91
C GLN A 136 15.49 -72.19 41.04
N LEU A 137 15.25 -72.27 39.72
CA LEU A 137 16.15 -72.96 38.78
C LEU A 137 17.59 -72.41 38.80
N ARG A 138 17.77 -71.09 39.02
CA ARG A 138 19.11 -70.49 39.17
C ARG A 138 19.78 -70.85 40.50
N HIS A 139 19.02 -70.95 41.58
CA HIS A 139 19.53 -71.46 42.86
C HIS A 139 19.88 -72.96 42.80
N GLU A 140 19.13 -73.75 42.06
CA GLU A 140 19.40 -75.19 41.86
C GLU A 140 20.62 -75.41 40.95
N ALA A 141 20.72 -74.72 39.81
CA ALA A 141 21.93 -74.74 38.97
C ALA A 141 23.19 -74.29 39.75
N GLY A 142 23.06 -73.25 40.58
CA GLY A 142 24.13 -72.78 41.47
C GLY A 142 24.53 -73.78 42.58
N LYS A 143 23.66 -74.73 42.95
CA LYS A 143 24.02 -75.86 43.82
C LYS A 143 24.80 -76.92 43.06
N TYR A 144 24.28 -77.39 41.91
CA TYR A 144 24.97 -78.38 41.07
C TYR A 144 26.39 -77.94 40.72
N GLN A 145 26.59 -76.67 40.35
CA GLN A 145 27.91 -76.15 40.01
C GLN A 145 28.86 -76.06 41.23
N LYS A 146 28.31 -75.90 42.46
CA LYS A 146 29.06 -75.84 43.72
C LYS A 146 29.37 -77.22 44.31
N GLU A 147 28.56 -78.23 43.99
CA GLU A 147 28.80 -79.63 44.36
C GLU A 147 29.80 -80.30 43.39
N HIS A 148 29.69 -80.02 42.08
CA HIS A 148 30.65 -80.52 41.08
C HIS A 148 32.06 -79.93 41.25
N LEU A 149 32.19 -78.75 41.89
CA LEU A 149 33.46 -78.16 42.32
C LEU A 149 34.01 -78.72 43.64
N LYS A 150 33.27 -79.62 44.33
CA LYS A 150 33.69 -80.23 45.61
C LYS A 150 34.18 -81.68 45.49
N CYS A 151 34.09 -82.29 44.31
CA CYS A 151 34.47 -83.68 44.07
C CYS A 151 35.93 -83.87 43.60
N PHE A 152 36.66 -82.78 43.33
CA PHE A 152 38.04 -82.82 42.82
C PHE A 152 39.03 -82.19 43.80
N SER A 153 39.38 -82.95 44.84
CA SER A 153 40.55 -82.71 45.69
C SER A 153 41.42 -83.97 45.66
N PRO A 154 42.60 -83.95 45.01
CA PRO A 154 43.50 -85.11 44.98
C PRO A 154 44.35 -85.15 46.23
N ASP A 155 44.25 -86.21 47.02
CA ASP A 155 45.08 -86.40 48.23
C ASP A 155 45.50 -87.88 48.40
N VAL A 156 46.81 -88.09 48.56
CA VAL A 156 47.50 -89.22 49.24
C VAL A 156 47.37 -90.68 48.68
N LEU A 157 48.52 -91.19 48.23
CA LEU A 157 49.13 -92.54 48.32
C LEU A 157 48.47 -93.84 47.75
N GLU A 158 49.12 -94.32 46.68
CA GLU A 158 49.98 -95.54 46.62
C GLU A 158 49.48 -97.02 46.49
N SER A 159 50.42 -97.83 45.97
CA SER A 159 50.58 -99.30 45.96
C SER A 159 49.60 -100.22 45.17
N GLY A 160 50.15 -101.11 44.33
CA GLY A 160 49.37 -101.99 43.43
C GLY A 160 50.12 -102.94 42.45
N THR A 161 51.39 -103.26 42.74
CA THR A 161 52.29 -104.29 42.15
C THR A 161 51.86 -105.19 40.95
N ALA A 162 52.31 -104.80 39.75
CA ALA A 162 53.14 -105.62 38.82
C ALA A 162 52.48 -106.84 38.04
N PRO A 163 53.21 -107.70 37.28
CA PRO A 163 53.02 -107.74 35.81
C PRO A 163 53.04 -109.15 35.12
N GLU A 164 52.89 -109.22 33.79
CA GLU A 164 53.55 -110.28 33.01
C GLU A 164 53.73 -109.95 31.50
N ALA A 165 54.91 -110.29 30.95
CA ALA A 165 55.13 -111.05 29.69
C ALA A 165 56.45 -110.69 28.97
N ALA A 166 57.48 -111.55 29.08
CA ALA A 166 58.27 -112.10 27.94
C ALA A 166 59.67 -112.64 28.31
N GLN A 167 59.90 -113.93 28.01
CA GLN A 167 61.17 -114.59 27.64
C GLN A 167 62.34 -114.71 28.65
N SER A 168 62.80 -115.97 28.82
CA SER A 168 64.20 -116.35 29.09
C SER A 168 64.44 -117.83 28.73
N THR A 169 65.68 -118.18 28.38
CA THR A 169 66.22 -119.53 28.07
C THR A 169 67.00 -120.08 29.29
N PRO A 170 67.89 -121.13 29.28
CA PRO A 170 68.27 -122.17 28.29
C PRO A 170 68.41 -123.63 28.87
N VAL A 171 69.13 -124.52 28.13
CA VAL A 171 69.95 -125.70 28.59
C VAL A 171 69.36 -127.14 28.52
N CYS A 172 70.27 -128.09 28.26
CA CYS A 172 70.19 -129.55 28.02
C CYS A 172 70.47 -130.38 29.34
N PRO A 173 70.61 -131.75 29.41
CA PRO A 173 70.94 -132.71 28.34
C PRO A 173 70.35 -134.16 28.37
N HIS A 174 70.74 -134.90 27.32
CA HIS A 174 70.82 -136.37 27.12
C HIS A 174 71.35 -137.21 28.32
N PRO A 175 71.15 -138.56 28.41
CA PRO A 175 71.62 -139.50 27.37
C PRO A 175 71.04 -140.95 27.21
N SER A 176 71.45 -141.57 26.09
CA SER A 176 71.96 -142.96 25.97
C SER A 176 71.08 -144.16 25.50
N VAL A 177 71.80 -145.16 24.95
CA VAL A 177 71.51 -146.58 24.63
C VAL A 177 70.42 -146.95 23.59
N GLN A 178 70.87 -147.26 22.36
CA GLN A 178 70.86 -148.57 21.63
C GLN A 178 69.87 -149.71 22.05
N PRO A 179 69.70 -150.81 21.26
CA PRO A 179 70.26 -151.14 19.93
C PRO A 179 69.18 -151.53 18.87
N ARG A 180 69.62 -151.83 17.63
CA ARG A 180 68.86 -152.76 16.75
C ARG A 180 69.79 -153.58 15.83
N ALA A 181 70.19 -154.76 16.28
CA ALA A 181 70.74 -155.79 15.41
C ALA A 181 69.61 -156.58 14.72
N GLY A 182 69.72 -156.81 13.42
CA GLY A 182 68.86 -157.74 12.68
C GLY A 182 69.40 -159.19 12.76
N PRO A 183 68.54 -160.23 12.66
CA PRO A 183 68.94 -161.59 13.02
C PRO A 183 69.52 -162.43 11.87
N SER A 184 70.42 -163.34 12.28
CA SER A 184 70.64 -164.72 11.82
C SER A 184 70.07 -165.19 10.46
N LEU A 185 70.94 -165.81 9.66
CA LEU A 185 70.58 -166.93 8.81
C LEU A 185 71.64 -168.04 8.89
N ALA A 186 71.33 -169.12 9.62
CA ALA A 186 72.07 -170.38 9.59
C ALA A 186 71.06 -171.52 9.40
N GLN A 187 71.28 -172.38 8.41
CA GLN A 187 70.31 -173.40 8.00
C GLN A 187 70.35 -174.64 8.90
N SER A 188 69.18 -175.21 9.17
CA SER A 188 69.05 -176.47 9.91
C SER A 188 68.77 -177.64 8.98
N THR A 189 69.66 -178.63 8.98
CA THR A 189 69.45 -180.09 8.85
C THR A 189 70.83 -180.77 8.90
N ARG A 190 70.98 -182.04 9.28
CA ARG A 190 70.02 -183.16 9.32
C ARG A 190 70.42 -184.16 10.42
N SER A 191 69.44 -184.77 11.08
CA SER A 191 69.68 -185.88 12.01
C SER A 191 69.59 -187.23 11.29
N VAL A 192 70.39 -188.21 11.72
CA VAL A 192 70.26 -189.64 11.38
C VAL A 192 70.37 -190.45 12.66
N LEU A 193 69.48 -191.42 12.88
CA LEU A 193 69.52 -192.31 14.03
C LEU A 193 70.40 -193.54 13.76
N THR A 194 71.08 -194.03 14.79
CA THR A 194 71.12 -195.48 15.08
C THR A 194 71.36 -195.72 16.58
N GLN A 195 71.10 -196.93 17.05
CA GLN A 195 70.99 -197.27 18.48
C GLN A 195 72.20 -198.07 18.97
N THR A 196 72.68 -197.78 20.19
CA THR A 196 73.36 -198.77 21.05
C THR A 196 73.15 -198.41 22.54
N PRO A 197 72.72 -199.34 23.41
CA PRO A 197 72.52 -199.05 24.84
C PRO A 197 73.79 -199.29 25.68
N GLY A 198 73.93 -198.53 26.78
CA GLY A 198 74.82 -198.89 27.90
C GLY A 198 76.01 -197.97 28.16
N SER A 199 75.78 -196.83 28.83
CA SER A 199 76.78 -196.11 29.63
C SER A 199 76.10 -195.16 30.65
N PRO A 200 76.76 -194.76 31.75
CA PRO A 200 76.15 -193.97 32.82
C PRO A 200 75.81 -192.52 32.45
N LEU A 201 74.95 -191.90 33.25
CA LEU A 201 74.45 -190.53 33.08
C LEU A 201 75.55 -189.47 33.22
N GLY A 202 75.86 -188.78 32.12
CA GLY A 202 76.51 -187.47 32.10
C GLY A 202 75.55 -186.43 31.49
N SER A 203 75.67 -185.16 31.88
CA SER A 203 74.82 -184.09 31.35
C SER A 203 75.18 -183.75 29.90
N CYS A 204 74.19 -183.71 29.01
CA CYS A 204 74.39 -183.26 27.63
C CYS A 204 74.48 -181.72 27.56
N ASP A 205 75.58 -181.18 27.03
CA ASP A 205 75.85 -179.73 27.03
C ASP A 205 74.80 -178.89 26.29
N THR A 206 74.16 -179.45 25.25
CA THR A 206 73.06 -178.76 24.56
C THR A 206 71.81 -178.65 25.44
N CYS A 207 71.56 -179.61 26.33
CA CYS A 207 70.50 -179.53 27.33
C CYS A 207 70.87 -178.51 28.43
N SER A 208 72.11 -178.53 28.92
CA SER A 208 72.60 -177.54 29.90
C SER A 208 72.50 -176.10 29.36
N SER A 209 72.88 -175.89 28.09
CA SER A 209 72.78 -174.61 27.39
C SER A 209 71.32 -174.16 27.19
N ALA A 210 70.45 -175.07 26.71
CA ALA A 210 69.02 -174.78 26.55
C ALA A 210 68.33 -174.43 27.88
N GLN A 211 68.70 -175.12 28.98
CA GLN A 211 68.20 -174.79 30.31
C GLN A 211 68.74 -173.44 30.81
N ALA A 212 70.01 -173.10 30.57
CA ALA A 212 70.55 -171.78 30.92
C ALA A 212 69.77 -170.64 30.23
N SER A 213 69.46 -170.77 28.93
CA SER A 213 68.58 -169.83 28.22
C SER A 213 67.15 -169.83 28.75
N LEU A 214 66.61 -170.97 29.20
CA LEU A 214 65.29 -171.06 29.82
C LEU A 214 65.23 -170.30 31.17
N HIS A 215 66.28 -170.40 31.99
CA HIS A 215 66.45 -169.60 33.20
C HIS A 215 66.58 -168.10 32.90
N GLU A 216 67.30 -167.72 31.83
CA GLU A 216 67.43 -166.32 31.41
C GLU A 216 66.11 -165.71 30.95
N VAL A 217 65.41 -166.36 30.00
CA VAL A 217 64.09 -165.91 29.52
C VAL A 217 63.06 -165.92 30.66
N GLY A 218 63.14 -166.87 31.59
CA GLY A 218 62.29 -166.90 32.77
C GLY A 218 62.50 -165.70 33.69
N ARG A 219 63.76 -165.33 33.99
CA ARG A 219 64.06 -164.12 34.78
C ARG A 219 63.59 -162.85 34.09
N ALA A 220 63.68 -162.76 32.75
CA ALA A 220 63.13 -161.64 32.01
C ALA A 220 61.59 -161.53 32.14
N ILE A 221 60.88 -162.66 32.08
CA ILE A 221 59.41 -162.70 32.27
C ILE A 221 59.02 -162.33 33.71
N THR A 222 59.75 -162.84 34.71
CA THR A 222 59.58 -162.44 36.12
C THR A 222 59.79 -160.94 36.31
N SER A 223 60.84 -160.36 35.71
CA SER A 223 61.14 -158.93 35.77
C SER A 223 60.06 -158.07 35.09
N ILE A 224 59.55 -158.49 33.92
CA ILE A 224 58.41 -157.83 33.27
C ILE A 224 57.19 -157.85 34.19
N CYS A 225 56.84 -159.01 34.76
CA CYS A 225 55.72 -159.13 35.70
C CYS A 225 55.86 -158.17 36.89
N GLN A 226 57.03 -158.16 37.55
CA GLN A 226 57.33 -157.26 38.67
C GLN A 226 57.21 -155.78 38.26
N SER A 227 57.77 -155.39 37.11
CA SER A 227 57.72 -154.00 36.63
C SER A 227 56.30 -153.47 36.37
N GLN A 228 55.38 -154.37 36.01
CA GLN A 228 53.97 -154.05 35.74
C GLN A 228 53.04 -154.36 36.94
N ASN A 229 53.60 -154.70 38.11
CA ASN A 229 52.87 -155.14 39.30
C ASN A 229 51.95 -156.36 39.06
N ILE A 230 52.32 -157.23 38.12
CA ILE A 230 51.62 -158.48 37.80
C ILE A 230 52.20 -159.61 38.67
N PRO A 231 51.38 -160.44 39.34
CA PRO A 231 51.88 -161.61 40.06
C PRO A 231 52.55 -162.61 39.10
N SER A 232 53.81 -162.92 39.34
CA SER A 232 54.53 -164.00 38.65
C SER A 232 54.29 -165.34 39.34
N ALA A 233 54.02 -166.38 38.55
CA ALA A 233 54.04 -167.77 38.95
C ALA A 233 55.43 -168.38 38.77
N LEU A 234 56.17 -167.93 37.76
CA LEU A 234 57.51 -168.41 37.49
C LEU A 234 58.52 -168.01 38.57
N SER A 235 58.39 -166.81 39.16
CA SER A 235 59.12 -166.40 40.37
C SER A 235 58.91 -167.40 41.52
N LYS A 236 57.66 -167.76 41.80
CA LYS A 236 57.32 -168.70 42.89
C LYS A 236 57.85 -170.10 42.63
N PHE A 237 57.93 -170.53 41.37
CA PHE A 237 58.56 -171.79 41.01
C PHE A 237 60.09 -171.73 41.08
N GLN A 238 60.70 -170.59 40.73
CA GLN A 238 62.14 -170.33 40.91
C GLN A 238 62.51 -170.36 42.40
N GLU A 239 61.73 -169.70 43.26
CA GLU A 239 61.89 -169.72 44.73
C GLU A 239 61.91 -171.18 45.27
N VAL A 240 60.91 -172.00 44.88
CA VAL A 240 60.82 -173.42 45.27
C VAL A 240 61.95 -174.29 44.68
N LEU A 241 62.51 -173.92 43.53
CA LEU A 241 63.64 -174.64 42.92
C LEU A 241 65.00 -174.27 43.56
N GLU A 242 65.23 -173.00 43.91
CA GLU A 242 66.47 -172.55 44.58
C GLU A 242 66.63 -173.22 45.97
N ASP A 243 65.53 -173.38 46.71
CA ASP A 243 65.49 -174.16 47.97
C ASP A 243 65.88 -175.64 47.78
N SER A 244 65.75 -176.19 46.57
CA SER A 244 65.95 -177.63 46.26
C SER A 244 67.41 -178.06 46.04
N SER A 245 68.35 -177.43 46.77
CA SER A 245 69.73 -177.91 46.99
C SER A 245 70.54 -178.22 45.72
N GLY A 246 70.91 -177.19 44.96
CA GLY A 246 72.10 -177.21 44.09
C GLY A 246 71.99 -177.96 42.76
N ARG A 247 70.78 -178.36 42.33
CA ARG A 247 70.58 -178.94 40.99
C ARG A 247 70.74 -177.89 39.88
N ARG A 248 71.95 -177.83 39.30
CA ARG A 248 72.25 -176.93 38.17
C ARG A 248 71.48 -177.26 36.87
N ASN A 249 70.91 -178.46 36.78
CA ASN A 249 70.13 -178.94 35.64
C ASN A 249 68.74 -179.39 36.11
N LEU A 250 67.69 -178.89 35.44
CA LEU A 250 66.29 -179.24 35.65
C LEU A 250 65.98 -180.66 35.13
N SER A 251 65.07 -181.40 35.79
CA SER A 251 64.54 -182.64 35.23
C SER A 251 63.54 -182.38 34.10
N ALA A 252 63.20 -183.41 33.32
CA ALA A 252 62.17 -183.29 32.27
C ALA A 252 60.81 -182.82 32.84
N THR A 253 60.47 -183.22 34.06
CA THR A 253 59.27 -182.78 34.77
C THR A 253 59.35 -181.30 35.12
N ASP A 254 60.49 -180.84 35.66
CA ASP A 254 60.69 -179.44 36.07
C ASP A 254 60.67 -178.50 34.86
N VAL A 255 61.25 -178.91 33.72
CA VAL A 255 61.17 -178.17 32.45
C VAL A 255 59.72 -178.06 31.96
N SER A 256 58.93 -179.14 32.07
CA SER A 256 57.51 -179.11 31.66
C SER A 256 56.66 -178.22 32.59
N TYR A 257 56.94 -178.22 33.90
CA TYR A 257 56.26 -177.36 34.86
C TYR A 257 56.67 -175.89 34.67
N TRP A 258 57.96 -175.62 34.46
CA TRP A 258 58.50 -174.29 34.13
C TRP A 258 57.79 -173.69 32.92
N ALA A 259 57.67 -174.45 31.82
CA ALA A 259 56.94 -174.02 30.62
C ALA A 259 55.47 -173.68 30.94
N SER A 260 54.84 -174.38 31.89
CA SER A 260 53.47 -174.10 32.31
C SER A 260 53.34 -172.83 33.16
N GLU A 261 54.25 -172.56 34.10
CA GLU A 261 54.27 -171.30 34.87
C GLU A 261 54.67 -170.09 34.02
N GLN A 262 55.61 -170.29 33.09
CA GLN A 262 56.00 -169.30 32.08
C GLN A 262 54.82 -168.96 31.16
N SER A 263 54.04 -169.95 30.73
CA SER A 263 52.83 -169.75 29.94
C SER A 263 51.72 -169.01 30.72
N LYS A 264 51.55 -169.31 32.02
CA LYS A 264 50.64 -168.57 32.91
C LYS A 264 51.04 -167.10 33.03
N ASP A 265 52.33 -166.80 33.17
CA ASP A 265 52.82 -165.41 33.30
C ASP A 265 52.72 -164.64 31.99
N LEU A 266 53.11 -165.24 30.86
CA LEU A 266 52.87 -164.66 29.53
C LEU A 266 51.38 -164.39 29.27
N SER A 267 50.49 -165.28 29.74
CA SER A 267 49.03 -165.07 29.67
C SER A 267 48.55 -163.91 30.53
N ARG A 268 49.12 -163.70 31.73
CA ARG A 268 48.82 -162.54 32.59
C ARG A 268 49.32 -161.24 31.99
N ILE A 269 50.56 -161.22 31.47
CA ILE A 269 51.14 -160.07 30.74
C ILE A 269 50.25 -159.72 29.54
N ASN A 270 49.87 -160.69 28.72
CA ASN A 270 49.00 -160.46 27.56
C ASN A 270 47.62 -159.89 27.96
N LYS A 271 47.00 -160.42 29.03
CA LYS A 271 45.73 -159.89 29.56
C LYS A 271 45.88 -158.45 30.08
N HIS A 272 46.99 -158.12 30.74
CA HIS A 272 47.26 -156.77 31.23
C HIS A 272 47.47 -155.79 30.06
N LEU A 273 48.28 -156.15 29.06
CA LEU A 273 48.47 -155.38 27.83
C LEU A 273 47.14 -155.16 27.08
N GLN A 274 46.29 -156.19 26.99
CA GLN A 274 44.95 -156.06 26.39
C GLN A 274 44.06 -155.09 27.18
N GLY A 275 44.12 -155.11 28.51
CA GLY A 275 43.41 -154.16 29.38
C GLY A 275 43.89 -152.71 29.20
N LEU A 276 45.21 -152.49 29.15
CA LEU A 276 45.79 -151.17 28.87
C LEU A 276 45.39 -150.65 27.48
N LEU A 277 45.41 -151.52 26.45
CA LEU A 277 44.94 -151.16 25.10
C LEU A 277 43.44 -150.81 25.09
N GLN A 278 42.62 -151.52 25.86
CA GLN A 278 41.20 -151.19 26.03
C GLN A 278 40.99 -149.83 26.73
N GLN A 279 41.86 -149.45 27.67
CA GLN A 279 41.83 -148.14 28.35
C GLN A 279 42.41 -147.00 27.50
N LEU A 280 43.36 -147.27 26.61
CA LEU A 280 43.96 -146.28 25.71
C LEU A 280 42.94 -145.78 24.68
N ASN A 281 42.11 -146.67 24.14
CA ASN A 281 41.11 -146.34 23.11
C ASN A 281 40.13 -145.20 23.47
N PRO A 282 39.42 -145.20 24.62
CA PRO A 282 38.55 -144.08 24.99
C PRO A 282 39.33 -142.78 25.22
N VAL A 283 40.47 -142.81 25.91
CA VAL A 283 41.32 -141.62 26.12
C VAL A 283 41.80 -141.02 24.79
N LYS A 284 42.11 -141.86 23.80
CA LYS A 284 42.43 -141.41 22.44
C LYS A 284 41.21 -140.77 21.75
N ALA A 285 40.03 -141.36 21.88
CA ALA A 285 38.80 -140.81 21.29
C ALA A 285 38.41 -139.46 21.92
N GLU A 286 38.55 -139.33 23.24
CA GLU A 286 38.38 -138.07 23.98
C GLU A 286 39.41 -137.02 23.55
N LEU A 287 40.68 -137.39 23.39
CA LEU A 287 41.72 -136.48 22.90
C LEU A 287 41.45 -136.00 21.46
N GLU A 288 41.02 -136.88 20.58
CA GLU A 288 40.59 -136.50 19.23
C GLU A 288 39.38 -135.54 19.25
N GLU A 289 38.41 -135.80 20.12
CA GLU A 289 37.20 -134.97 20.22
C GLU A 289 37.48 -133.60 20.85
N MET A 290 38.31 -133.54 21.90
CA MET A 290 38.83 -132.27 22.43
C MET A 290 39.64 -131.50 21.37
N GLY A 291 40.34 -132.21 20.48
CA GLY A 291 40.95 -131.63 19.28
C GLY A 291 39.92 -130.98 18.34
N ARG A 292 38.86 -131.71 17.96
CA ARG A 292 37.78 -131.19 17.12
C ARG A 292 37.07 -129.98 17.76
N GLN A 293 36.88 -130.00 19.08
CA GLN A 293 36.29 -128.89 19.82
C GLN A 293 37.21 -127.67 19.88
N LYS A 294 38.52 -127.86 20.10
CA LYS A 294 39.52 -126.79 20.01
C LYS A 294 39.51 -126.15 18.61
N ASP A 295 39.56 -126.95 17.55
CA ASP A 295 39.54 -126.45 16.16
C ASP A 295 38.26 -125.68 15.84
N LYS A 296 37.11 -126.11 16.39
CA LYS A 296 35.81 -125.45 16.24
C LYS A 296 35.79 -124.10 16.97
N LEU A 297 36.29 -124.04 18.22
CA LEU A 297 36.41 -122.80 18.98
C LEU A 297 37.41 -121.83 18.34
N GLN A 298 38.55 -122.32 17.85
CA GLN A 298 39.54 -121.50 17.14
C GLN A 298 38.91 -120.84 15.89
N LYS A 299 38.20 -121.62 15.06
CA LYS A 299 37.48 -121.09 13.89
C LYS A 299 36.43 -120.04 14.28
N GLN A 300 35.71 -120.22 15.40
CA GLN A 300 34.78 -119.22 15.91
C GLN A 300 35.49 -117.93 16.36
N VAL A 301 36.64 -118.03 17.05
CA VAL A 301 37.46 -116.86 17.44
C VAL A 301 38.01 -116.13 16.22
N GLU A 302 38.46 -116.86 15.19
CA GLU A 302 38.88 -116.30 13.90
C GLU A 302 37.73 -115.59 13.18
N ASP A 303 36.52 -116.16 13.18
CA ASP A 303 35.31 -115.56 12.61
C ASP A 303 34.85 -114.30 13.34
N PHE A 304 34.81 -114.31 14.67
CA PHE A 304 34.50 -113.11 15.45
C PHE A 304 35.59 -112.04 15.26
N SER A 305 36.86 -112.44 15.18
CA SER A 305 37.97 -111.53 14.90
C SER A 305 37.95 -110.98 13.46
N ARG A 306 37.35 -111.69 12.50
CA ARG A 306 37.06 -111.17 11.14
C ARG A 306 35.90 -110.17 11.18
N LYS A 307 34.78 -110.53 11.82
CA LYS A 307 33.59 -109.67 11.96
C LYS A 307 33.91 -108.34 12.65
N LEU A 308 34.60 -108.38 13.80
CA LEU A 308 35.00 -107.19 14.56
C LEU A 308 35.93 -106.26 13.77
N ARG A 309 36.78 -106.80 12.89
CA ARG A 309 37.61 -105.98 11.99
C ARG A 309 36.80 -105.33 10.87
N ALA A 310 35.84 -106.06 10.28
CA ALA A 310 34.94 -105.50 9.27
C ALA A 310 34.02 -104.41 9.87
N GLU A 311 33.50 -104.64 11.08
CA GLU A 311 32.67 -103.66 11.81
C GLU A 311 33.46 -102.40 12.16
N LYS A 312 34.69 -102.52 12.69
CA LYS A 312 35.57 -101.37 12.94
C LYS A 312 35.93 -100.61 11.65
N ALA A 313 36.14 -101.30 10.53
CA ALA A 313 36.39 -100.66 9.25
C ALA A 313 35.16 -99.87 8.74
N ALA A 314 33.97 -100.48 8.81
CA ALA A 314 32.71 -99.81 8.45
C ALA A 314 32.40 -98.61 9.37
N GLN A 315 32.67 -98.73 10.68
CA GLN A 315 32.54 -97.63 11.64
C GLN A 315 33.48 -96.47 11.31
N ALA A 316 34.74 -96.76 10.99
CA ALA A 316 35.72 -95.74 10.59
C ALA A 316 35.34 -95.06 9.26
N GLU A 317 34.86 -95.82 8.27
CA GLU A 317 34.36 -95.27 7.00
C GLU A 317 33.11 -94.38 7.22
N GLN A 318 32.19 -94.79 8.10
CA GLN A 318 31.02 -94.01 8.46
C GLN A 318 31.38 -92.72 9.22
N GLN A 319 32.35 -92.79 10.14
CA GLN A 319 32.89 -91.61 10.83
C GLN A 319 33.56 -90.64 9.84
N GLN A 320 34.40 -91.15 8.93
CA GLN A 320 35.06 -90.33 7.92
C GLN A 320 34.04 -89.63 6.98
N LYS A 321 32.98 -90.35 6.55
CA LYS A 321 31.88 -89.77 5.76
C LYS A 321 31.09 -88.72 6.54
N ALA A 322 30.82 -88.96 7.82
CA ALA A 322 30.13 -87.99 8.68
C ALA A 322 30.98 -86.72 8.89
N GLU A 323 32.28 -86.85 9.13
CA GLU A 323 33.21 -85.71 9.20
C GLU A 323 33.28 -84.93 7.90
N GLN A 324 33.37 -85.60 6.75
CA GLN A 324 33.39 -84.95 5.44
C GLN A 324 32.07 -84.20 5.17
N GLY A 325 30.93 -84.80 5.51
CA GLY A 325 29.62 -84.14 5.43
C GLY A 325 29.50 -82.92 6.35
N LEU A 326 30.02 -83.01 7.58
CA LEU A 326 30.05 -81.89 8.53
C LEU A 326 30.94 -80.76 8.02
N LYS A 327 32.17 -81.06 7.59
CA LYS A 327 33.13 -80.07 7.02
C LYS A 327 32.57 -79.40 5.75
N ALA A 328 31.82 -80.14 4.92
CA ALA A 328 31.12 -79.57 3.78
C ALA A 328 29.99 -78.60 4.21
N LYS A 329 29.17 -78.98 5.20
CA LYS A 329 28.10 -78.12 5.72
C LYS A 329 28.60 -76.90 6.48
N GLU A 330 29.71 -77.02 7.20
CA GLU A 330 30.42 -75.90 7.84
C GLU A 330 30.94 -74.90 6.80
N LYS A 331 31.48 -75.38 5.66
CA LYS A 331 31.86 -74.53 4.53
C LYS A 331 30.66 -73.85 3.87
N GLU A 332 29.60 -74.60 3.54
CA GLU A 332 28.36 -74.03 2.99
C GLU A 332 27.77 -72.94 3.90
N HIS A 333 27.74 -73.19 5.21
CA HIS A 333 27.24 -72.27 6.22
C HIS A 333 28.11 -71.01 6.34
N SER A 334 29.44 -71.16 6.44
CA SER A 334 30.34 -70.00 6.53
C SER A 334 30.34 -69.14 5.26
N GLU A 335 30.23 -69.74 4.08
CA GLU A 335 29.97 -68.98 2.84
C GLU A 335 28.60 -68.27 2.84
N ALA A 336 27.55 -68.91 3.37
CA ALA A 336 26.22 -68.32 3.48
C ALA A 336 26.19 -67.13 4.45
N VAL A 337 26.88 -67.25 5.60
CA VAL A 337 27.08 -66.14 6.55
C VAL A 337 27.84 -65.01 5.86
N ALA A 338 28.97 -65.27 5.20
CA ALA A 338 29.75 -64.24 4.53
C ALA A 338 28.93 -63.46 3.47
N ARG A 339 28.07 -64.16 2.70
CA ARG A 339 27.12 -63.52 1.77
C ARG A 339 26.11 -62.63 2.51
N LEU A 340 25.46 -63.13 3.55
CA LEU A 340 24.51 -62.35 4.36
C LEU A 340 25.16 -61.16 5.09
N GLU A 341 26.43 -61.27 5.45
CA GLU A 341 27.19 -60.15 6.03
C GLU A 341 27.53 -59.08 5.01
N GLN A 342 27.87 -59.46 3.77
CA GLN A 342 28.02 -58.52 2.67
C GLN A 342 26.68 -57.82 2.37
N ASP A 343 25.59 -58.58 2.19
CA ASP A 343 24.25 -58.04 1.91
C ASP A 343 23.80 -57.06 3.00
N LYS A 344 24.01 -57.41 4.28
CA LYS A 344 23.78 -56.55 5.45
C LYS A 344 24.53 -55.22 5.34
N ASP A 345 25.80 -55.25 4.93
CA ASP A 345 26.63 -54.04 4.86
C ASP A 345 26.39 -53.23 3.57
N ASP A 346 25.95 -53.84 2.47
CA ASP A 346 25.42 -53.13 1.29
C ASP A 346 24.06 -52.47 1.59
N LEU A 347 23.17 -53.14 2.32
CA LEU A 347 21.92 -52.53 2.79
C LEU A 347 22.17 -51.35 3.75
N ARG A 348 23.19 -51.43 4.63
CA ARG A 348 23.63 -50.31 5.47
C ARG A 348 24.17 -49.13 4.66
N ARG A 349 25.00 -49.39 3.64
CA ARG A 349 25.46 -48.35 2.69
C ARG A 349 24.27 -47.71 1.97
N GLY A 350 23.32 -48.51 1.50
CA GLY A 350 22.09 -48.03 0.86
C GLY A 350 21.22 -47.18 1.78
N ALA A 351 21.06 -47.58 3.05
CA ALA A 351 20.32 -46.81 4.04
C ALA A 351 20.95 -45.44 4.32
N ALA A 352 22.27 -45.39 4.58
CA ALA A 352 22.98 -44.13 4.80
C ALA A 352 22.84 -43.15 3.60
N LEU A 353 23.01 -43.66 2.37
CA LEU A 353 22.83 -42.87 1.15
C LEU A 353 21.38 -42.40 0.92
N LEU A 354 20.38 -43.04 1.53
CA LEU A 354 19.00 -42.59 1.53
C LEU A 354 18.74 -41.57 2.64
N GLU A 355 19.35 -41.74 3.82
CA GLU A 355 19.29 -40.76 4.92
C GLU A 355 19.92 -39.42 4.53
N GLU A 356 21.10 -39.43 3.88
CA GLU A 356 21.73 -38.25 3.31
C GLU A 356 20.82 -37.52 2.30
N LYS A 357 20.22 -38.27 1.36
CA LYS A 357 19.27 -37.71 0.37
C LYS A 357 18.01 -37.15 1.02
N LEU A 358 17.48 -37.83 2.04
CA LEU A 358 16.33 -37.35 2.82
C LEU A 358 16.69 -36.09 3.63
N TRP A 359 17.94 -35.92 4.04
CA TRP A 359 18.40 -34.70 4.71
C TRP A 359 18.55 -33.54 3.72
N ALA A 360 19.22 -33.76 2.58
CA ALA A 360 19.34 -32.76 1.51
C ALA A 360 17.97 -32.31 0.96
N LEU A 361 17.00 -33.23 0.80
CA LEU A 361 15.64 -32.88 0.40
C LEU A 361 14.87 -32.10 1.48
N LYS A 362 15.17 -32.29 2.76
CA LYS A 362 14.61 -31.48 3.86
C LYS A 362 15.20 -30.07 3.86
N GLU A 363 16.50 -29.92 3.61
CA GLU A 363 17.13 -28.60 3.44
C GLU A 363 16.56 -27.87 2.22
N GLU A 364 16.45 -28.52 1.06
CA GLU A 364 15.86 -27.88 -0.12
C GLU A 364 14.40 -27.49 0.13
N LEU A 365 13.60 -28.36 0.77
CA LEU A 365 12.21 -28.04 1.14
C LEU A 365 12.12 -26.83 2.08
N ALA A 366 13.00 -26.75 3.09
CA ALA A 366 13.08 -25.60 3.98
C ALA A 366 13.47 -24.32 3.22
N ALA A 367 14.45 -24.39 2.32
CA ALA A 367 14.85 -23.26 1.49
C ALA A 367 13.73 -22.80 0.53
N LYS A 368 12.97 -23.72 -0.07
CA LYS A 368 11.77 -23.35 -0.85
C LYS A 368 10.71 -22.71 0.05
N GLN A 369 10.51 -23.21 1.26
CA GLN A 369 9.50 -22.70 2.19
C GLN A 369 9.80 -21.26 2.64
N VAL A 370 11.08 -20.93 2.87
CA VAL A 370 11.53 -19.55 3.12
C VAL A 370 11.31 -18.67 1.89
N ALA A 371 11.74 -19.10 0.71
CA ALA A 371 11.54 -18.34 -0.54
C ALA A 371 10.05 -18.08 -0.86
N VAL A 372 9.15 -19.01 -0.52
CA VAL A 372 7.69 -18.80 -0.62
C VAL A 372 7.23 -17.73 0.37
N GLN A 373 7.69 -17.75 1.62
CA GLN A 373 7.34 -16.72 2.63
C GLN A 373 7.87 -15.33 2.24
N GLU A 374 9.07 -15.24 1.66
CA GLU A 374 9.62 -14.00 1.10
C GLU A 374 8.78 -13.46 -0.06
N LEU A 375 8.31 -14.33 -0.96
CA LEU A 375 7.43 -13.97 -2.06
C LEU A 375 6.02 -13.56 -1.58
N GLU A 376 5.49 -14.21 -0.54
CA GLU A 376 4.23 -13.83 0.10
C GLU A 376 4.33 -12.46 0.78
N LEU A 377 5.42 -12.18 1.48
CA LEU A 377 5.69 -10.86 2.08
C LEU A 377 5.90 -9.79 1.00
N SER A 378 6.67 -10.08 -0.06
CA SER A 378 6.82 -9.16 -1.19
C SER A 378 5.47 -8.84 -1.85
N LYS A 379 4.60 -9.84 -2.02
CA LYS A 379 3.24 -9.68 -2.53
C LYS A 379 2.38 -8.80 -1.61
N THR A 380 2.46 -8.94 -0.29
CA THR A 380 1.68 -8.06 0.62
C THR A 380 2.18 -6.62 0.59
N THR A 381 3.49 -6.40 0.56
CA THR A 381 4.08 -5.05 0.40
C THR A 381 3.65 -4.40 -0.91
N LEU A 382 3.77 -5.10 -2.05
CA LEU A 382 3.35 -4.59 -3.36
C LEU A 382 1.85 -4.27 -3.44
N LEU A 383 1.00 -5.02 -2.74
CA LEU A 383 -0.42 -4.72 -2.63
C LEU A 383 -0.70 -3.45 -1.81
N GLU A 384 0.10 -3.16 -0.78
CA GLU A 384 -0.03 -1.94 0.02
C GLU A 384 0.56 -0.71 -0.70
N GLU A 385 1.67 -0.87 -1.43
CA GLU A 385 2.16 0.12 -2.39
C GLU A 385 1.11 0.43 -3.48
N MET A 386 0.40 -0.58 -3.98
CA MET A 386 -0.69 -0.38 -4.93
C MET A 386 -1.87 0.39 -4.32
N ARG A 387 -2.27 0.10 -3.07
CA ARG A 387 -3.33 0.84 -2.35
C ARG A 387 -2.94 2.29 -2.12
N THR A 388 -1.76 2.52 -1.55
CA THR A 388 -1.26 3.87 -1.24
C THR A 388 -1.06 4.71 -2.51
N THR A 389 -0.53 4.13 -3.59
CA THR A 389 -0.44 4.84 -4.89
C THR A 389 -1.79 5.05 -5.57
N MET A 390 -2.80 4.20 -5.35
CA MET A 390 -4.18 4.49 -5.78
C MET A 390 -4.79 5.68 -5.02
N VAL A 391 -4.61 5.75 -3.70
CA VAL A 391 -5.07 6.89 -2.88
C VAL A 391 -4.35 8.19 -3.26
N ALA A 392 -3.04 8.14 -3.51
CA ALA A 392 -2.30 9.29 -4.01
C ALA A 392 -2.81 9.75 -5.39
N ARG A 393 -3.18 8.82 -6.28
CA ARG A 393 -3.77 9.15 -7.59
C ARG A 393 -5.16 9.80 -7.47
N SER A 394 -6.03 9.34 -6.58
CA SER A 394 -7.33 10.00 -6.38
C SER A 394 -7.18 11.40 -5.81
N GLN A 395 -6.23 11.60 -4.87
CA GLN A 395 -5.90 12.92 -4.35
C GLN A 395 -5.34 13.86 -5.43
N VAL A 396 -4.52 13.36 -6.36
CA VAL A 396 -4.05 14.14 -7.52
C VAL A 396 -5.21 14.55 -8.43
N LEU A 397 -6.13 13.63 -8.77
CA LEU A 397 -7.30 13.95 -9.60
C LEU A 397 -8.21 15.00 -8.93
N GLU A 398 -8.46 14.89 -7.62
CA GLU A 398 -9.17 15.92 -6.87
C GLU A 398 -8.47 17.29 -6.90
N LEU A 399 -7.14 17.31 -6.84
CA LEU A 399 -6.35 18.55 -6.91
C LEU A 399 -6.34 19.14 -8.32
N GLU A 400 -6.30 18.30 -9.37
CA GLU A 400 -6.43 18.72 -10.77
C GLU A 400 -7.82 19.35 -11.04
N GLU A 401 -8.90 18.77 -10.50
CA GLU A 401 -10.25 19.35 -10.58
C GLU A 401 -10.31 20.70 -9.85
N LYS A 402 -9.79 20.79 -8.61
CA LYS A 402 -9.72 22.04 -7.84
C LYS A 402 -8.90 23.12 -8.59
N VAL A 403 -7.80 22.74 -9.23
CA VAL A 403 -7.00 23.65 -10.07
C VAL A 403 -7.76 24.11 -11.31
N GLN A 404 -8.52 23.24 -11.98
CA GLN A 404 -9.36 23.65 -13.12
C GLN A 404 -10.45 24.65 -12.69
N VAL A 405 -11.15 24.40 -11.59
CA VAL A 405 -12.17 25.32 -11.04
C VAL A 405 -11.56 26.67 -10.67
N LEU A 406 -10.44 26.68 -9.94
CA LEU A 406 -9.74 27.93 -9.57
C LEU A 406 -9.22 28.68 -10.80
N THR A 407 -8.78 27.98 -11.84
CA THR A 407 -8.36 28.59 -13.12
C THR A 407 -9.55 29.23 -13.84
N GLY A 408 -10.71 28.58 -13.86
CA GLY A 408 -11.95 29.15 -14.39
C GLY A 408 -12.37 30.42 -13.65
N GLN A 409 -12.33 30.38 -12.31
CA GLN A 409 -12.62 31.56 -11.47
C GLN A 409 -11.63 32.70 -11.72
N ARG A 410 -10.32 32.41 -11.80
CA ARG A 410 -9.29 33.40 -12.13
C ARG A 410 -9.61 34.11 -13.46
N ASN A 411 -9.97 33.34 -14.48
CA ASN A 411 -10.23 33.87 -15.81
C ASN A 411 -11.54 34.69 -15.87
N SER A 412 -12.56 34.35 -15.06
CA SER A 412 -13.76 35.21 -14.89
C SER A 412 -13.39 36.55 -14.24
N LEU A 413 -12.66 36.51 -13.12
CA LEU A 413 -12.22 37.71 -12.40
C LEU A 413 -11.29 38.59 -13.25
N GLU A 414 -10.47 37.99 -14.11
CA GLU A 414 -9.61 38.71 -15.06
C GLU A 414 -10.44 39.39 -16.17
N GLN A 415 -11.50 38.74 -16.66
CA GLN A 415 -12.45 39.35 -17.59
C GLN A 415 -13.23 40.50 -16.92
N GLU A 416 -13.75 40.30 -15.72
CA GLU A 416 -14.44 41.32 -14.92
C GLU A 416 -13.52 42.52 -14.60
N LEU A 417 -12.27 42.27 -14.24
CA LEU A 417 -11.25 43.31 -14.02
C LEU A 417 -10.94 44.07 -15.32
N SER A 418 -10.85 43.39 -16.47
CA SER A 418 -10.65 44.04 -17.76
C SER A 418 -11.85 44.91 -18.17
N ALA A 419 -13.08 44.46 -17.89
CA ALA A 419 -14.31 45.16 -18.19
C ALA A 419 -14.51 46.40 -17.30
N THR A 420 -14.25 46.25 -15.99
CA THR A 420 -14.31 47.37 -15.03
C THR A 420 -13.19 48.39 -15.26
N SER A 421 -11.98 47.93 -15.61
CA SER A 421 -10.87 48.80 -16.03
C SER A 421 -11.23 49.59 -17.31
N MET A 422 -11.78 48.92 -18.33
CA MET A 422 -12.27 49.59 -19.54
C MET A 422 -13.41 50.57 -19.26
N GLN A 423 -14.29 50.28 -18.29
CA GLN A 423 -15.35 51.21 -17.89
C GLN A 423 -14.77 52.43 -17.15
N LEU A 424 -13.83 52.23 -16.23
CA LEU A 424 -13.10 53.29 -15.55
C LEU A 424 -12.40 54.21 -16.56
N GLU A 425 -11.77 53.67 -17.60
CA GLU A 425 -11.12 54.47 -18.64
C GLU A 425 -12.13 55.31 -19.44
N LYS A 426 -13.33 54.78 -19.74
CA LYS A 426 -14.42 55.57 -20.34
C LYS A 426 -14.88 56.71 -19.41
N GLU A 427 -14.96 56.48 -18.10
CA GLU A 427 -15.30 57.54 -17.15
C GLU A 427 -14.19 58.59 -17.05
N LYS A 428 -12.90 58.21 -17.06
CA LYS A 428 -11.79 59.18 -17.15
C LYS A 428 -11.90 60.07 -18.38
N VAL A 429 -12.10 59.48 -19.57
CA VAL A 429 -12.24 60.23 -20.84
C VAL A 429 -13.45 61.16 -20.80
N ARG A 430 -14.55 60.77 -20.15
CA ARG A 430 -15.70 61.67 -19.88
C ARG A 430 -15.33 62.81 -18.93
N VAL A 431 -14.63 62.52 -17.82
CA VAL A 431 -14.18 63.55 -16.85
C VAL A 431 -13.23 64.54 -17.52
N GLU A 432 -12.26 64.09 -18.32
CA GLU A 432 -11.42 65.00 -19.12
C GLU A 432 -12.24 65.84 -20.10
N SER A 433 -13.26 65.24 -20.74
CA SER A 433 -14.14 65.98 -21.65
C SER A 433 -15.02 67.00 -20.92
N MET A 434 -15.42 66.74 -19.68
CA MET A 434 -16.11 67.71 -18.81
C MET A 434 -15.15 68.81 -18.36
N PHE A 435 -13.91 68.49 -18.00
CA PHE A 435 -12.89 69.48 -17.64
C PHE A 435 -12.59 70.44 -18.80
N ARG A 436 -12.36 69.93 -20.02
CA ARG A 436 -12.19 70.76 -21.23
C ARG A 436 -13.43 71.63 -21.53
N HIS A 437 -14.62 71.16 -21.18
CA HIS A 437 -15.85 71.96 -21.29
C HIS A 437 -15.91 73.05 -20.23
N GLU A 438 -15.52 72.76 -18.99
CA GLU A 438 -15.42 73.74 -17.91
C GLU A 438 -14.37 74.81 -18.23
N GLU A 439 -13.17 74.45 -18.68
CA GLU A 439 -12.14 75.39 -19.15
C GLU A 439 -12.70 76.32 -20.24
N SER A 440 -13.45 75.78 -21.21
CA SER A 440 -14.12 76.57 -22.25
C SER A 440 -15.20 77.50 -21.70
N LEU A 441 -15.97 77.06 -20.68
CA LEU A 441 -17.00 77.86 -20.04
C LEU A 441 -16.37 78.99 -19.19
N GLN A 442 -15.34 78.69 -18.40
CA GLN A 442 -14.57 79.69 -17.67
C GLN A 442 -13.90 80.70 -18.62
N ALA A 443 -13.36 80.26 -19.76
CA ALA A 443 -12.80 81.16 -20.77
C ALA A 443 -13.85 82.11 -21.36
N LYS A 444 -15.07 81.62 -21.64
CA LYS A 444 -16.21 82.46 -22.03
C LYS A 444 -16.61 83.43 -20.92
N GLN A 445 -16.66 82.99 -19.66
CA GLN A 445 -16.98 83.84 -18.51
C GLN A 445 -15.95 84.98 -18.35
N ARG A 446 -14.64 84.69 -18.47
CA ARG A 446 -13.58 85.70 -18.47
C ARG A 446 -13.76 86.70 -19.63
N SER A 447 -14.07 86.22 -20.83
CA SER A 447 -14.33 87.08 -21.99
C SER A 447 -15.57 87.95 -21.84
N LEU A 448 -16.63 87.46 -21.18
CA LEU A 448 -17.85 88.21 -20.90
C LEU A 448 -17.62 89.27 -19.81
N LEU A 449 -16.85 88.95 -18.76
CA LEU A 449 -16.44 89.92 -17.75
C LEU A 449 -15.61 91.04 -18.39
N GLN A 450 -14.63 90.72 -19.23
CA GLN A 450 -13.83 91.72 -19.94
C GLN A 450 -14.67 92.63 -20.87
N GLN A 451 -15.76 92.11 -21.46
CA GLN A 451 -16.72 92.90 -22.21
C GLN A 451 -17.57 93.82 -21.30
N LEU A 452 -17.94 93.33 -20.12
CA LEU A 452 -18.66 94.11 -19.11
C LEU A 452 -17.77 95.26 -18.60
N ASP A 453 -16.50 94.98 -18.28
CA ASP A 453 -15.50 95.98 -17.88
C ASP A 453 -15.27 97.05 -18.96
N SER A 454 -15.41 96.71 -20.27
CA SER A 454 -15.36 97.72 -21.34
C SER A 454 -16.63 98.55 -21.45
N LEU A 455 -17.81 97.96 -21.23
CA LEU A 455 -19.08 98.70 -21.25
C LEU A 455 -19.21 99.64 -20.05
N ASP A 456 -18.71 99.25 -18.88
CA ASP A 456 -18.63 100.17 -17.73
C ASP A 456 -17.60 101.29 -17.95
N ARG A 457 -16.46 101.03 -18.62
CA ARG A 457 -15.53 102.10 -19.05
C ARG A 457 -16.14 103.05 -20.08
N GLU A 458 -16.79 102.54 -21.12
CA GLU A 458 -17.53 103.37 -22.10
C GLU A 458 -18.61 104.21 -21.41
N ARG A 459 -19.28 103.65 -20.39
CA ARG A 459 -20.26 104.38 -19.57
C ARG A 459 -19.62 105.45 -18.69
N GLU A 460 -18.49 105.17 -18.04
CA GLU A 460 -17.76 106.16 -17.22
C GLU A 460 -17.25 107.32 -18.10
N GLU A 461 -16.71 107.03 -19.28
CA GLU A 461 -16.29 108.03 -20.28
C GLU A 461 -17.49 108.89 -20.74
N LEU A 462 -18.62 108.29 -21.12
CA LEU A 462 -19.83 109.02 -21.48
C LEU A 462 -20.40 109.86 -20.32
N GLN A 463 -20.31 109.37 -19.09
CA GLN A 463 -20.79 110.08 -17.90
C GLN A 463 -19.85 111.25 -17.53
N ALA A 464 -18.54 111.13 -17.79
CA ALA A 464 -17.59 112.24 -17.69
C ALA A 464 -17.87 113.32 -18.74
N SER A 465 -18.01 112.95 -20.02
CA SER A 465 -18.33 113.91 -21.09
C SER A 465 -19.70 114.60 -20.90
N LEU A 466 -20.67 113.92 -20.29
CA LEU A 466 -21.93 114.55 -19.86
C LEU A 466 -21.68 115.62 -18.79
N GLY A 467 -20.86 115.32 -17.78
CA GLY A 467 -20.50 116.28 -16.72
C GLY A 467 -19.69 117.48 -17.22
N GLU A 468 -18.88 117.32 -18.27
CA GLU A 468 -18.22 118.44 -18.97
C GLU A 468 -19.24 119.31 -19.72
N ALA A 469 -20.16 118.69 -20.46
CA ALA A 469 -21.22 119.40 -21.17
C ALA A 469 -22.19 120.15 -20.23
N GLU A 470 -22.45 119.61 -19.04
CA GLU A 470 -23.24 120.29 -18.00
C GLU A 470 -22.50 121.50 -17.40
N GLN A 471 -21.17 121.42 -17.23
CA GLN A 471 -20.34 122.57 -16.80
C GLN A 471 -20.31 123.69 -17.85
N ASP A 472 -20.13 123.37 -19.13
CA ASP A 472 -20.15 124.39 -20.19
C ASP A 472 -21.55 125.00 -20.37
N LYS A 473 -22.62 124.21 -20.19
CA LYS A 473 -23.99 124.73 -20.11
C LYS A 473 -24.18 125.69 -18.94
N ALA A 474 -23.58 125.43 -17.77
CA ALA A 474 -23.64 126.34 -16.63
C ALA A 474 -22.90 127.66 -16.91
N ARG A 475 -21.68 127.60 -17.49
CA ARG A 475 -20.91 128.79 -17.91
C ARG A 475 -21.68 129.67 -18.89
N LEU A 476 -22.39 129.06 -19.86
CA LEU A 476 -23.23 129.78 -20.82
C LEU A 476 -24.47 130.41 -20.15
N ALA A 477 -24.99 129.83 -19.08
CA ALA A 477 -26.09 130.41 -18.31
C ALA A 477 -25.63 131.66 -17.52
N GLU A 478 -24.47 131.60 -16.84
CA GLU A 478 -23.90 132.76 -16.13
C GLU A 478 -23.63 133.95 -17.08
N GLN A 479 -23.14 133.67 -18.29
CA GLN A 479 -22.92 134.71 -19.32
C GLN A 479 -24.23 135.35 -19.79
N LEU A 480 -25.31 134.56 -19.90
CA LEU A 480 -26.64 135.07 -20.27
C LEU A 480 -27.23 135.94 -19.16
N GLU A 481 -27.09 135.53 -17.89
CA GLU A 481 -27.58 136.27 -16.73
C GLU A 481 -26.87 137.63 -16.58
N GLN A 482 -25.54 137.67 -16.73
CA GLN A 482 -24.77 138.93 -16.74
C GLN A 482 -25.21 139.88 -17.88
N SER A 483 -25.54 139.34 -19.05
CA SER A 483 -26.05 140.15 -20.17
C SER A 483 -27.45 140.70 -19.91
N GLN A 484 -28.33 139.92 -19.28
CA GLN A 484 -29.67 140.37 -18.87
C GLN A 484 -29.58 141.48 -17.80
N GLU A 485 -28.74 141.31 -16.78
CA GLU A 485 -28.62 142.25 -15.67
C GLU A 485 -28.12 143.64 -16.12
N GLN A 486 -27.24 143.71 -17.13
CA GLN A 486 -26.83 144.96 -17.76
C GLN A 486 -27.99 145.64 -18.50
N SER A 487 -28.80 144.87 -19.24
CA SER A 487 -29.94 145.42 -20.00
C SER A 487 -31.07 145.96 -19.09
N GLY A 488 -31.33 145.28 -17.96
CA GLY A 488 -32.36 145.70 -17.00
C GLY A 488 -32.06 147.05 -16.36
N LYS A 489 -30.80 147.29 -15.98
CA LYS A 489 -30.35 148.56 -15.38
C LYS A 489 -30.52 149.75 -16.34
N GLN A 490 -30.43 149.53 -17.65
CA GLN A 490 -30.65 150.58 -18.66
C GLN A 490 -32.14 150.80 -19.00
N LEU A 491 -32.98 149.78 -18.88
CA LEU A 491 -34.44 149.90 -19.00
C LEU A 491 -35.06 150.67 -17.83
N GLN A 492 -34.63 150.39 -16.59
CA GLN A 492 -35.18 151.04 -15.40
C GLN A 492 -35.00 152.57 -15.42
N ALA A 493 -33.84 153.06 -15.87
CA ALA A 493 -33.56 154.48 -16.03
C ALA A 493 -34.41 155.18 -17.12
N GLN A 494 -35.00 154.45 -18.07
CA GLN A 494 -35.96 155.02 -19.03
C GLN A 494 -37.39 155.02 -18.52
N GLN A 495 -37.75 154.11 -17.61
CA GLN A 495 -39.10 154.05 -17.02
C GLN A 495 -39.36 155.25 -16.09
N GLU A 496 -38.42 155.58 -15.21
CA GLU A 496 -38.55 156.70 -14.25
C GLU A 496 -38.70 158.08 -14.96
N LEU A 497 -38.12 158.21 -16.16
CA LEU A 497 -38.24 159.39 -17.02
C LEU A 497 -39.61 159.48 -17.72
N LEU A 498 -40.28 158.34 -17.98
CA LEU A 498 -41.62 158.32 -18.55
C LEU A 498 -42.69 158.64 -17.50
N ASP A 499 -42.57 158.07 -16.30
CA ASP A 499 -43.57 158.25 -15.24
C ASP A 499 -43.62 159.71 -14.72
N THR A 500 -42.49 160.42 -14.74
CA THR A 500 -42.43 161.86 -14.42
C THR A 500 -43.14 162.72 -15.49
N LEU A 501 -42.86 162.50 -16.77
CA LEU A 501 -43.56 163.19 -17.88
C LEU A 501 -45.07 162.87 -17.90
N GLN A 502 -45.46 161.67 -17.51
CA GLN A 502 -46.86 161.24 -17.41
C GLN A 502 -47.63 162.02 -16.32
N GLN A 503 -46.98 162.37 -15.19
CA GLN A 503 -47.59 163.17 -14.13
C GLN A 503 -47.82 164.63 -14.54
N GLU A 504 -46.83 165.28 -15.18
CA GLU A 504 -46.98 166.65 -15.65
C GLU A 504 -48.12 166.79 -16.68
N LYS A 505 -48.23 165.81 -17.59
CA LYS A 505 -49.33 165.74 -18.57
C LYS A 505 -50.70 165.73 -17.88
N LEU A 506 -50.89 164.89 -16.87
CA LEU A 506 -52.18 164.75 -16.17
C LEU A 506 -52.58 166.03 -15.42
N ALA A 507 -51.62 166.73 -14.81
CA ALA A 507 -51.87 168.00 -14.14
C ALA A 507 -52.31 169.11 -15.13
N LEU A 508 -51.70 169.16 -16.32
CA LEU A 508 -52.09 170.09 -17.38
C LEU A 508 -53.48 169.77 -17.95
N GLU A 509 -53.81 168.48 -18.16
CA GLU A 509 -55.12 168.07 -18.65
C GLU A 509 -56.27 168.42 -17.66
N GLN A 510 -56.05 168.29 -16.36
CA GLN A 510 -57.03 168.71 -15.34
C GLN A 510 -57.28 170.23 -15.35
N SER A 511 -56.21 171.03 -15.41
CA SER A 511 -56.28 172.50 -15.52
C SER A 511 -57.09 172.96 -16.73
N ILE A 512 -56.87 172.32 -17.89
CA ILE A 512 -57.61 172.64 -19.14
C ILE A 512 -59.11 172.32 -18.99
N LEU A 513 -59.47 171.20 -18.35
CA LEU A 513 -60.87 170.81 -18.15
C LEU A 513 -61.62 171.74 -17.19
N GLU A 514 -60.99 172.19 -16.09
CA GLU A 514 -61.59 173.19 -15.20
C GLU A 514 -61.82 174.53 -15.94
N LEU A 515 -60.84 175.00 -16.70
CA LEU A 515 -60.96 176.25 -17.49
C LEU A 515 -62.09 176.16 -18.54
N GLN A 516 -62.21 175.03 -19.24
CA GLN A 516 -63.30 174.79 -20.19
C GLN A 516 -64.67 174.78 -19.51
N ALA A 517 -64.83 174.05 -18.40
CA ALA A 517 -66.10 173.98 -17.65
C ALA A 517 -66.51 175.32 -17.02
N ASN A 518 -65.54 176.17 -16.67
CA ASN A 518 -65.79 177.52 -16.19
C ASN A 518 -66.21 178.47 -17.33
N THR A 519 -65.66 178.29 -18.53
CA THR A 519 -65.99 179.12 -19.70
C THR A 519 -67.41 178.84 -20.20
N SER A 520 -67.77 177.57 -20.40
CA SER A 520 -69.10 177.20 -20.91
C SER A 520 -70.25 177.66 -20.01
N ARG A 521 -70.07 177.61 -18.68
CA ARG A 521 -71.06 178.06 -17.69
C ARG A 521 -71.34 179.56 -17.77
N LEU A 522 -70.33 180.38 -18.03
CA LEU A 522 -70.46 181.83 -18.22
C LEU A 522 -71.14 182.18 -19.56
N GLU A 523 -70.97 181.34 -20.59
CA GLU A 523 -71.63 181.54 -21.89
C GLU A 523 -73.14 181.27 -21.83
N GLU A 524 -73.59 180.30 -21.03
CA GLU A 524 -75.03 180.02 -20.84
C GLU A 524 -75.75 181.17 -20.13
N GLU A 525 -75.20 181.69 -19.02
CA GLU A 525 -75.75 182.83 -18.28
C GLU A 525 -75.88 184.08 -19.16
N ALA A 526 -74.86 184.36 -20.00
CA ALA A 526 -74.86 185.47 -20.94
C ALA A 526 -75.88 185.32 -22.08
N GLN A 527 -76.26 184.09 -22.46
CA GLN A 527 -77.33 183.85 -23.44
C GLN A 527 -78.73 184.01 -22.81
N GLU A 528 -78.92 183.58 -21.57
CA GLU A 528 -80.24 183.58 -20.92
C GLU A 528 -80.73 185.01 -20.65
N LEU A 529 -79.83 185.89 -20.19
CA LEU A 529 -80.14 187.32 -19.99
C LEU A 529 -80.59 188.01 -21.31
N ARG A 530 -79.89 187.75 -22.42
CA ARG A 530 -80.20 188.31 -23.75
C ARG A 530 -81.53 187.84 -24.34
N LYS A 531 -82.03 186.66 -23.95
CA LYS A 531 -83.40 186.21 -24.31
C LYS A 531 -84.45 187.01 -23.54
N ARG A 532 -84.16 187.32 -22.27
CA ARG A 532 -85.08 187.97 -21.32
C ARG A 532 -85.35 189.43 -21.69
N GLU A 533 -84.32 190.19 -22.06
CA GLU A 533 -84.48 191.55 -22.61
C GLU A 533 -85.37 191.57 -23.87
N ARG A 534 -85.18 190.58 -24.76
CA ARG A 534 -85.84 190.55 -26.07
C ARG A 534 -87.36 190.39 -26.01
N LEU A 535 -87.91 189.73 -24.99
CA LEU A 535 -89.36 189.60 -24.83
C LEU A 535 -90.02 190.89 -24.32
N LEU A 536 -89.34 191.68 -23.48
CA LEU A 536 -89.92 192.86 -22.82
C LEU A 536 -90.23 194.02 -23.79
N VAL A 537 -89.74 193.96 -25.03
CA VAL A 537 -89.98 194.97 -26.07
C VAL A 537 -91.32 194.76 -26.82
N PHE A 538 -91.92 193.56 -26.75
CA PHE A 538 -93.03 193.18 -27.66
C PHE A 538 -94.46 193.34 -27.12
N PHE A 539 -94.66 193.59 -25.82
CA PHE A 539 -96.01 193.66 -25.22
C PHE A 539 -96.16 194.83 -24.22
N PRO A 540 -96.61 196.02 -24.67
CA PRO A 540 -96.69 197.21 -23.82
C PRO A 540 -97.89 197.27 -22.86
N ASP A 541 -99.01 196.63 -23.21
CA ASP A 541 -100.33 196.93 -22.60
C ASP A 541 -100.61 196.22 -21.25
N LEU A 542 -99.61 195.56 -20.66
CA LEU A 542 -99.69 194.98 -19.32
C LEU A 542 -99.04 195.91 -18.29
N HIS A 543 -99.72 197.02 -17.97
CA HIS A 543 -99.19 198.04 -17.07
C HIS A 543 -99.96 198.17 -15.76
N VAL A 544 -99.30 197.84 -14.65
CA VAL A 544 -99.59 198.37 -13.30
C VAL A 544 -98.25 198.76 -12.67
N PRO A 545 -98.00 200.04 -12.36
CA PRO A 545 -96.77 200.48 -11.72
C PRO A 545 -96.88 200.35 -10.19
N THR A 546 -95.80 199.96 -9.53
CA THR A 546 -95.63 200.06 -8.07
C THR A 546 -94.13 200.11 -7.76
N GLU A 547 -93.69 201.10 -6.97
CA GLU A 547 -92.29 201.27 -6.61
C GLU A 547 -91.86 200.42 -5.40
N THR A 548 -90.57 200.07 -5.33
CA THR A 548 -89.70 199.79 -4.15
C THR A 548 -88.43 199.07 -4.67
N GLN A 549 -87.18 199.40 -4.31
CA GLN A 549 -86.60 200.33 -3.32
C GLN A 549 -85.36 201.08 -3.89
N PHE A 550 -85.02 202.18 -3.21
CA PHE A 550 -83.70 202.74 -2.81
C PHE A 550 -82.41 201.91 -3.09
N GLU A 551 -81.19 202.47 -3.10
CA GLU A 551 -80.69 203.64 -2.32
C GLU A 551 -79.43 204.34 -2.89
N SER A 552 -79.05 205.48 -2.27
CA SER A 552 -77.79 206.27 -2.31
C SER A 552 -76.61 205.75 -3.16
N SER A 553 -76.07 206.47 -4.16
CA SER A 553 -75.45 207.83 -4.18
C SER A 553 -74.11 207.95 -3.43
N GLY A 554 -73.11 208.58 -4.06
CA GLY A 554 -71.99 209.13 -3.29
C GLY A 554 -70.87 209.91 -4.01
N ASN A 555 -70.01 209.25 -4.81
CA ASN A 555 -68.74 209.87 -5.23
C ASN A 555 -68.43 209.83 -6.74
N PHE A 556 -68.73 210.93 -7.41
CA PHE A 556 -68.42 211.16 -8.83
C PHE A 556 -66.91 211.12 -9.17
N THR A 557 -65.99 211.31 -8.20
CA THR A 557 -64.54 211.27 -8.54
C THR A 557 -64.05 209.86 -8.83
N GLU A 558 -64.58 208.83 -8.17
CA GLU A 558 -64.20 207.43 -8.37
C GLU A 558 -64.74 206.87 -9.69
N ASP A 559 -66.00 207.21 -10.04
CA ASP A 559 -66.58 206.91 -11.35
C ASP A 559 -65.80 207.61 -12.47
N MET A 560 -65.47 208.90 -12.30
CA MET A 560 -64.75 209.67 -13.32
C MET A 560 -63.27 209.25 -13.46
N GLU A 561 -62.61 208.81 -12.39
CA GLU A 561 -61.27 208.21 -12.46
C GLU A 561 -61.30 206.85 -13.18
N SER A 562 -62.30 206.02 -12.88
CA SER A 562 -62.54 204.76 -13.59
C SER A 562 -62.82 205.00 -15.09
N GLN A 563 -63.59 206.04 -15.42
CA GLN A 563 -63.87 206.45 -16.79
C GLN A 563 -62.64 207.06 -17.49
N LEU A 564 -61.72 207.70 -16.76
CA LEU A 564 -60.42 208.13 -17.27
C LEU A 564 -59.48 206.94 -17.55
N GLN A 565 -59.44 205.92 -16.68
CA GLN A 565 -58.68 204.69 -16.95
C GLN A 565 -59.22 203.95 -18.17
N ALA A 566 -60.55 203.82 -18.31
CA ALA A 566 -61.17 203.24 -19.50
C ALA A 566 -60.80 203.97 -20.80
N ASN A 567 -60.72 205.31 -20.76
CA ASN A 567 -60.26 206.11 -21.90
C ASN A 567 -58.74 205.98 -22.14
N LYS A 568 -57.93 205.78 -21.10
CA LYS A 568 -56.48 205.53 -21.25
C LYS A 568 -56.21 204.19 -21.96
N ILE A 569 -56.92 203.13 -21.57
CA ILE A 569 -56.90 201.83 -22.27
C ILE A 569 -57.32 202.01 -23.74
N ARG A 570 -58.33 202.85 -24.01
CA ARG A 570 -58.80 203.13 -25.38
C ARG A 570 -57.76 203.82 -26.26
N ILE A 571 -56.88 204.66 -25.70
CA ILE A 571 -55.77 205.29 -26.43
C ILE A 571 -54.68 204.24 -26.73
N GLU A 572 -54.27 203.44 -25.74
CA GLU A 572 -53.28 202.37 -25.95
C GLU A 572 -53.75 201.29 -26.96
N VAL A 573 -55.06 201.10 -27.14
CA VAL A 573 -55.61 200.22 -28.19
C VAL A 573 -55.43 200.83 -29.59
N LEU A 574 -55.65 202.14 -29.77
CA LEU A 574 -55.48 202.80 -31.07
C LEU A 574 -54.02 202.86 -31.54
N GLU A 575 -53.08 203.07 -30.62
CA GLU A 575 -51.64 203.01 -30.92
C GLU A 575 -51.20 201.57 -31.30
N ARG A 576 -51.81 200.58 -30.64
CA ARG A 576 -51.61 199.14 -30.90
C ARG A 576 -52.17 198.71 -32.27
N GLU A 577 -53.22 199.34 -32.78
CA GLU A 577 -53.76 199.08 -34.13
C GLU A 577 -52.90 199.68 -35.26
N ASN A 578 -52.42 200.93 -35.12
CA ASN A 578 -51.54 201.53 -36.14
C ASN A 578 -50.22 200.74 -36.31
N ALA A 579 -49.60 200.30 -35.21
CA ALA A 579 -48.42 199.45 -35.27
C ALA A 579 -48.70 198.07 -35.90
N GLN A 580 -49.90 197.51 -35.71
CA GLN A 580 -50.32 196.28 -36.39
C GLN A 580 -50.53 196.49 -37.90
N LEU A 581 -51.09 197.64 -38.31
CA LEU A 581 -51.23 198.00 -39.73
C LEU A 581 -49.86 198.07 -40.43
N GLU A 582 -48.87 198.76 -39.84
CA GLU A 582 -47.51 198.81 -40.40
C GLU A 582 -46.85 197.43 -40.48
N ALA A 583 -46.97 196.60 -39.43
CA ALA A 583 -46.42 195.25 -39.40
C ALA A 583 -47.09 194.31 -40.43
N LEU A 584 -48.38 194.47 -40.69
CA LEU A 584 -49.09 193.75 -41.76
C LEU A 584 -48.65 194.24 -43.15
N LEU A 585 -48.48 195.55 -43.34
CA LEU A 585 -47.98 196.14 -44.58
C LEU A 585 -46.56 195.66 -44.91
N ALA A 586 -45.71 195.52 -43.89
CA ALA A 586 -44.37 194.93 -44.02
C ALA A 586 -44.42 193.45 -44.45
N LYS A 587 -45.31 192.64 -43.87
CA LYS A 587 -45.48 191.22 -44.27
C LYS A 587 -46.04 191.07 -45.70
N VAL A 588 -46.96 191.95 -46.11
CA VAL A 588 -47.47 191.98 -47.50
C VAL A 588 -46.37 192.37 -48.49
N LYS A 589 -45.45 193.28 -48.13
CA LYS A 589 -44.28 193.62 -48.97
C LYS A 589 -43.26 192.47 -49.04
N ALA A 590 -42.91 191.86 -47.91
CA ALA A 590 -41.95 190.74 -47.88
C ALA A 590 -42.43 189.54 -48.72
N ALA A 591 -43.73 189.22 -48.67
CA ALA A 591 -44.34 188.19 -49.52
C ALA A 591 -44.41 188.58 -51.02
N ALA A 592 -44.37 189.88 -51.33
CA ALA A 592 -44.40 190.38 -52.70
C ALA A 592 -43.01 190.41 -53.37
N GLU A 593 -41.96 190.79 -52.63
CA GLU A 593 -40.62 191.02 -53.17
C GLU A 593 -39.81 189.73 -53.42
N GLN A 594 -40.22 188.57 -52.87
CA GLN A 594 -39.72 187.25 -53.27
C GLN A 594 -40.60 186.50 -54.29
N GLY A 595 -41.42 187.24 -55.05
CA GLY A 595 -41.72 186.83 -56.43
C GLY A 595 -42.91 185.91 -56.68
N VAL A 596 -43.86 185.76 -55.74
CA VAL A 596 -45.19 185.18 -56.03
C VAL A 596 -46.27 186.27 -55.96
N LEU A 597 -46.13 187.26 -56.83
CA LEU A 597 -47.21 188.17 -57.20
C LEU A 597 -47.83 187.77 -58.55
N LYS A 598 -49.17 187.62 -58.55
CA LYS A 598 -50.13 188.08 -59.58
C LYS A 598 -50.36 187.28 -60.89
N LEU A 599 -51.67 187.13 -61.20
CA LEU A 599 -52.37 187.12 -62.52
C LEU A 599 -52.12 185.92 -63.50
N VAL A 600 -53.06 185.03 -63.90
CA VAL A 600 -54.38 185.20 -64.61
C VAL A 600 -54.25 186.13 -65.84
N PRO A 601 -54.53 185.74 -67.12
CA PRO A 601 -55.75 185.01 -67.59
C PRO A 601 -55.65 184.11 -68.88
N GLN A 602 -56.80 183.57 -69.35
CA GLN A 602 -57.25 183.27 -70.76
C GLN A 602 -56.38 182.37 -71.70
N ALA A 603 -56.91 181.51 -72.59
CA ALA A 603 -58.25 181.34 -73.19
C ALA A 603 -58.49 179.86 -73.67
N GLN A 604 -59.69 179.27 -73.52
CA GLN A 604 -60.70 178.95 -74.58
C GLN A 604 -60.43 177.69 -75.46
N LEU A 605 -61.43 176.88 -75.91
CA LEU A 605 -62.89 176.88 -75.72
C LEU A 605 -63.56 175.50 -76.02
N GLY A 606 -64.55 175.10 -75.22
CA GLY A 606 -65.61 174.12 -75.57
C GLY A 606 -65.35 172.63 -75.25
N SER A 607 -66.33 171.81 -74.84
CA SER A 607 -67.74 172.08 -74.51
C SER A 607 -68.36 170.96 -73.63
N GLN A 608 -68.88 171.31 -72.43
CA GLN A 608 -69.98 170.64 -71.67
C GLN A 608 -69.81 169.13 -71.29
N LEU A 609 -69.82 168.65 -70.03
CA LEU A 609 -70.26 169.16 -68.71
C LEU A 609 -69.53 168.48 -67.50
N HIS A 610 -69.07 169.28 -66.53
CA HIS A 610 -68.82 168.97 -65.07
C HIS A 610 -67.74 167.94 -64.58
N ARG A 611 -66.99 168.36 -63.53
CA ARG A 611 -66.24 167.61 -62.47
C ARG A 611 -64.70 167.36 -62.63
N GLU A 612 -63.99 167.38 -61.47
CA GLU A 612 -62.63 166.86 -61.13
C GLU A 612 -61.33 167.60 -61.58
N ALA A 613 -60.14 167.09 -61.20
CA ALA A 613 -59.01 167.88 -60.64
C ALA A 613 -57.53 167.49 -61.01
N SER A 614 -56.55 168.33 -60.63
CA SER A 614 -55.07 168.27 -60.89
C SER A 614 -54.23 168.56 -59.61
N ARG A 615 -52.89 168.34 -59.42
CA ARG A 615 -51.66 168.28 -60.26
C ARG A 615 -51.15 169.67 -60.74
N GLN A 616 -49.85 170.04 -60.85
CA GLN A 616 -48.48 169.47 -60.59
C GLN A 616 -47.45 170.66 -60.61
N ASP A 617 -46.10 170.65 -60.41
CA ASP A 617 -44.99 169.68 -60.16
C ASP A 617 -43.69 170.43 -59.65
N ILE A 618 -42.59 169.71 -59.33
CA ILE A 618 -41.15 170.14 -59.15
C ILE A 618 -40.83 171.10 -57.97
N GLY A 619 -39.75 170.98 -57.17
CA GLY A 619 -38.71 169.93 -57.01
C GLY A 619 -37.40 170.43 -56.32
N ARG A 620 -36.52 169.47 -55.92
CA ARG A 620 -35.08 169.58 -55.51
C ARG A 620 -34.68 169.83 -54.02
N LEU A 621 -33.72 168.98 -53.59
CA LEU A 621 -32.69 169.08 -52.51
C LEU A 621 -33.01 168.84 -51.00
N SER A 622 -32.23 167.86 -50.48
CA SER A 622 -31.63 167.73 -49.15
C SER A 622 -32.41 167.21 -47.92
N SER A 623 -31.75 166.24 -47.27
CA SER A 623 -31.73 165.92 -45.83
C SER A 623 -33.04 165.65 -45.07
N GLY A 624 -33.21 164.36 -44.73
CA GLY A 624 -33.51 163.97 -43.35
C GLY A 624 -34.92 163.44 -43.06
N SER A 625 -34.99 162.69 -41.95
CA SER A 625 -36.20 162.18 -41.28
C SER A 625 -37.09 161.18 -42.03
N SER A 626 -36.83 159.90 -41.74
CA SER A 626 -37.82 158.97 -41.15
C SER A 626 -38.99 158.39 -41.98
N ARG A 627 -39.37 157.18 -41.53
CA ARG A 627 -40.64 156.44 -41.65
C ARG A 627 -40.99 155.60 -42.89
N ASP A 628 -41.48 154.41 -42.52
CA ASP A 628 -42.60 153.61 -43.05
C ASP A 628 -42.65 153.21 -44.54
N SER A 629 -42.50 151.90 -44.81
CA SER A 629 -43.63 151.09 -45.31
C SER A 629 -43.32 149.58 -45.46
N THR A 630 -44.16 148.77 -44.81
CA THR A 630 -44.97 147.69 -45.40
C THR A 630 -44.32 146.66 -46.37
N GLY A 631 -44.25 145.38 -45.96
CA GLY A 631 -43.94 144.27 -46.87
C GLY A 631 -43.80 142.87 -46.24
N MET A 632 -44.89 142.10 -46.19
CA MET A 632 -44.90 140.62 -46.05
C MET A 632 -44.49 139.94 -47.39
N PRO A 633 -44.24 138.60 -47.51
CA PRO A 633 -44.51 137.51 -46.54
C PRO A 633 -43.44 136.37 -46.40
N GLY A 634 -43.33 135.80 -45.18
CA GLY A 634 -43.09 134.35 -44.94
C GLY A 634 -41.78 133.69 -45.44
N CYS A 635 -41.57 132.37 -45.32
CA CYS A 635 -42.10 131.33 -44.40
C CYS A 635 -41.28 130.02 -44.57
N ILE A 636 -41.25 129.11 -43.58
CA ILE A 636 -40.98 127.64 -43.74
C ILE A 636 -39.52 127.25 -44.19
N ASP A 637 -38.83 126.20 -43.70
CA ASP A 637 -39.10 125.19 -42.64
C ASP A 637 -37.82 124.40 -42.23
N LYS A 638 -37.98 123.50 -41.24
CA LYS A 638 -37.31 122.19 -40.96
C LYS A 638 -35.84 121.95 -41.42
N ALA A 639 -34.91 121.61 -40.53
CA ALA A 639 -34.80 120.40 -39.66
C ALA A 639 -34.26 119.13 -40.37
N TRP A 640 -33.34 118.44 -39.71
CA TRP A 640 -32.46 117.41 -40.30
C TRP A 640 -32.97 115.98 -40.13
N HIS A 641 -33.01 115.22 -41.23
CA HIS A 641 -32.86 113.75 -41.23
C HIS A 641 -32.46 113.24 -42.62
N ARG A 642 -31.43 112.38 -42.69
CA ARG A 642 -31.58 110.93 -42.92
C ARG A 642 -30.21 110.22 -42.86
N ALA A 643 -30.21 108.94 -42.53
CA ALA A 643 -29.07 108.01 -42.67
C ALA A 643 -29.00 107.50 -44.16
N PRO A 644 -28.53 106.29 -44.57
CA PRO A 644 -28.30 105.06 -43.80
C PRO A 644 -27.10 104.18 -44.24
N SER A 645 -27.15 102.93 -43.75
CA SER A 645 -26.63 101.70 -44.36
C SER A 645 -25.13 101.44 -44.36
N SER A 646 -24.76 100.45 -43.55
CA SER A 646 -23.62 99.59 -43.80
C SER A 646 -23.88 98.69 -45.02
N GLN A 647 -22.85 98.48 -45.84
CA GLN A 647 -22.81 97.38 -46.80
C GLN A 647 -21.35 96.99 -47.04
N HIS A 648 -21.08 95.67 -46.99
CA HIS A 648 -19.93 95.08 -47.68
C HIS A 648 -18.52 95.52 -47.15
N SER A 649 -17.40 94.87 -47.49
CA SER A 649 -17.17 93.66 -48.29
C SER A 649 -15.78 93.10 -48.00
N LYS A 650 -15.62 91.77 -48.10
CA LYS A 650 -14.40 91.11 -48.67
C LYS A 650 -13.11 91.27 -47.79
N LYS A 651 -12.00 90.53 -47.99
CA LYS A 651 -11.61 89.51 -48.99
C LYS A 651 -10.41 88.70 -48.45
N LEU A 652 -10.09 87.58 -49.12
CA LEU A 652 -8.75 86.96 -49.21
C LEU A 652 -8.15 86.32 -47.93
N ARG A 653 -7.32 85.27 -48.00
CA ARG A 653 -7.06 84.30 -49.09
C ARG A 653 -6.68 82.93 -48.49
N ALA A 654 -6.88 81.89 -49.29
CA ALA A 654 -6.48 80.50 -49.07
C ALA A 654 -4.95 80.26 -49.03
N GLU A 655 -4.60 78.98 -48.84
CA GLU A 655 -3.29 78.34 -49.15
C GLU A 655 -2.14 78.66 -48.15
N LEU A 656 -1.16 77.78 -47.87
CA LEU A 656 -0.65 76.62 -48.63
C LEU A 656 -0.39 75.34 -47.79
N THR A 657 -0.20 74.25 -48.54
CA THR A 657 0.48 72.97 -48.27
C THR A 657 1.51 72.86 -47.12
N SER A 658 1.66 71.66 -46.54
CA SER A 658 2.91 70.87 -46.70
C SER A 658 2.82 69.41 -46.19
N GLN A 659 3.49 68.51 -46.93
CA GLN A 659 4.45 67.45 -46.53
C GLN A 659 4.22 66.61 -45.24
N ALA A 660 4.66 65.34 -45.14
CA ALA A 660 5.69 64.62 -45.90
C ALA A 660 5.44 63.10 -46.13
N LYS A 661 6.28 62.56 -47.02
CA LYS A 661 6.61 61.15 -47.29
C LYS A 661 7.53 60.55 -46.19
N PRO A 662 7.94 59.26 -46.23
CA PRO A 662 7.28 58.03 -46.69
C PRO A 662 7.51 56.83 -45.72
N CYS A 663 7.22 55.62 -46.22
CA CYS A 663 7.81 54.32 -45.87
C CYS A 663 9.23 54.34 -45.26
N LEU A 664 9.55 53.34 -44.43
CA LEU A 664 10.49 52.28 -44.82
C LEU A 664 10.47 51.04 -43.91
N THR A 665 10.79 49.93 -44.55
CA THR A 665 10.82 48.51 -44.19
C THR A 665 11.90 48.08 -43.16
N LEU A 666 11.53 47.14 -42.27
CA LEU A 666 12.31 45.93 -41.90
C LEU A 666 13.74 46.15 -41.31
N PRO A 667 14.61 45.11 -41.15
CA PRO A 667 14.44 43.71 -40.71
C PRO A 667 15.33 43.40 -39.46
N VAL A 668 15.74 42.13 -39.26
CA VAL A 668 16.99 41.66 -38.57
C VAL A 668 16.96 41.66 -37.02
N HIS A 669 17.52 40.70 -36.26
CA HIS A 669 18.00 39.31 -36.48
C HIS A 669 17.25 38.42 -35.47
N ARG A 670 16.80 37.19 -35.72
CA ARG A 670 17.45 35.98 -36.28
C ARG A 670 18.57 35.40 -35.39
N LEU A 671 18.18 34.60 -34.40
CA LEU A 671 18.93 33.41 -33.99
C LEU A 671 17.99 32.20 -34.13
N GLY A 672 18.50 31.12 -34.71
CA GLY A 672 17.75 29.88 -34.90
C GLY A 672 18.68 28.68 -34.80
N LEU A 673 18.31 27.73 -33.94
CA LEU A 673 18.86 26.38 -33.87
C LEU A 673 17.68 25.43 -33.73
N GLY A 674 17.71 24.30 -34.44
CA GLY A 674 16.58 23.39 -34.56
C GLY A 674 16.48 22.39 -33.41
N LEU A 675 15.25 21.93 -33.13
CA LEU A 675 15.04 20.69 -32.39
C LEU A 675 15.01 19.51 -33.38
N PRO A 676 15.81 18.44 -33.18
CA PRO A 676 15.46 17.12 -33.65
C PRO A 676 14.37 16.53 -32.76
N SER A 677 13.53 15.64 -33.31
CA SER A 677 12.72 14.75 -32.48
C SER A 677 13.63 13.71 -31.80
N HIS A 678 13.36 13.37 -30.55
CA HIS A 678 13.61 12.00 -30.08
C HIS A 678 12.55 11.53 -29.08
N ARG A 679 12.01 10.35 -29.35
CA ARG A 679 11.07 9.62 -28.50
C ARG A 679 11.83 8.51 -27.76
N THR A 680 11.39 8.20 -26.55
CA THR A 680 11.51 6.88 -25.87
C THR A 680 12.84 6.13 -25.99
N ALA A 681 13.63 6.15 -24.91
CA ALA A 681 14.45 5.00 -24.53
C ALA A 681 13.67 4.17 -23.50
N ALA A 682 13.56 2.86 -23.69
CA ALA A 682 13.04 1.92 -22.71
C ALA A 682 14.12 0.88 -22.42
N HIS A 683 14.25 0.44 -21.17
CA HIS A 683 15.16 -0.65 -20.80
C HIS A 683 14.55 -1.53 -19.70
N ARG A 684 14.35 -2.81 -20.04
CA ARG A 684 14.64 -3.98 -19.20
C ARG A 684 14.38 -5.26 -20.01
N LYS A 685 15.45 -5.82 -20.56
CA LYS A 685 16.21 -6.85 -19.82
C LYS A 685 17.67 -6.43 -19.78
#